data_AF-A0A351NWB0-F1
#
_entry.id   AF-A0A351NWB0-F1
#
_cell.length_a   1.000
_cell.length_b   1.000
_cell.length_c   1.000
_cell.angle_alpha   90.00
_cell.angle_beta   90.00
_cell.angle_gamma   90.00
#
_symmetry.space_group_name_H-M   'P 1'
#
loop_
_entity.id
_entity.type
_entity.pdbx_description
1 polymer ?
#
loop_
_entity_poly.entity_id
_entity_poly.type
_entity_poly.pdbx_seq_one_letter_code
_entity_poly.pdbx_strand_id
1 'polypeptide(L)'
;YFSDPNNAWEDSPLSPASSTQIRLPEQVISTRTASRSNVQRSDKQILFGDTHVHTTNSADAFMYSLPMMHGASGAYPPAFACDYARFVSQLDFYFLTDHAESFTLNQWRDGIESVQQCNRTAGDPLNPDIVAFIGWEWTQVGTVAENHYGHHNVLFKDDDPANLPSHPIASVGVGVATIAARSNDGKQSALLGLLDPRHKDYYASYNTWVENMAGTPVCDPTVPSPLLPANCYESAATPGELFKKLDQWGFDNIVVPHGTSWGFYTPPDADWMHQLTKDNSDASKTRLIEVDSGHGNSEVFRNFSVRKKDNDDQWICPEPQENYLPACWQAGKIIAQRCLAEGIDAQECSDRADQARHNFVQVDTIYGFMTVPGSTPEEWLDAGQARDVFLPAFNYKPRKSVQYGLALQNLQDPENPLRYRWGFIGSTDTHSARAGHGFKQLDRTNTTDSTGVRDSFWESVFASTAVVPKAAPKSLTADEIDPVSAKIFASEFERTTSFLNAGGIAAVHAQGRDRLAIWDAMKRREVYGTSGHRMLLWFDLVNDQNSIKPMGSEVAMDTNPKFKAKVVGSFKQLAGCPDYVKQTLEAKRLEKMSLGECYHPSDERYLIDRIEVIKIRPQSYATEPVAPLIQDPWRTFECMPSRDGCSIEFEDPDFADDNRDALYYVRAHEQAIETINAGNLRTDFDTQGNAVQTNPCYGDYRTAEKDDCQKPLSQQAWSSPIFVDYRK
;
A
#
# COMPACT_ATOMS: atom_id res chain seq x y z
N TYR A 1 8.85 -22.97 -24.71
CA TYR A 1 9.70 -23.28 -23.54
C TYR A 1 10.73 -22.20 -23.39
N PHE A 2 10.87 -21.64 -22.19
CA PHE A 2 11.88 -20.63 -21.89
C PHE A 2 12.99 -21.24 -21.03
N SER A 3 14.15 -20.57 -20.99
CA SER A 3 15.27 -21.03 -20.17
C SER A 3 15.01 -20.74 -18.69
N ASP A 4 15.06 -21.77 -17.87
CA ASP A 4 15.17 -21.64 -16.42
C ASP A 4 16.52 -22.24 -15.98
N PRO A 5 17.64 -21.50 -16.13
CA PRO A 5 18.96 -22.03 -15.80
C PRO A 5 19.17 -22.22 -14.29
N ASN A 6 18.35 -21.57 -13.47
CA ASN A 6 18.50 -21.54 -12.02
C ASN A 6 17.51 -22.47 -11.30
N ASN A 7 16.65 -23.19 -12.02
CA ASN A 7 15.58 -24.00 -11.46
C ASN A 7 14.69 -23.20 -10.49
N ALA A 8 14.28 -21.99 -10.88
CA ALA A 8 13.57 -21.06 -9.99
C ALA A 8 12.23 -21.61 -9.48
N TRP A 9 11.61 -22.51 -10.24
CA TRP A 9 10.31 -23.17 -9.94
C TRP A 9 10.43 -24.63 -9.46
N GLU A 10 11.62 -25.07 -9.05
CA GLU A 10 11.81 -26.41 -8.47
C GLU A 10 11.19 -26.52 -7.07
N ASP A 11 11.23 -25.43 -6.30
CA ASP A 11 10.66 -25.35 -4.96
C ASP A 11 9.17 -24.96 -5.01
N SER A 12 8.31 -25.77 -4.37
CA SER A 12 6.88 -25.47 -4.24
C SER A 12 6.62 -24.49 -3.09
N PRO A 13 5.73 -23.50 -3.24
CA PRO A 13 5.24 -22.67 -2.13
C PRO A 13 4.57 -23.45 -0.99
N LEU A 14 4.13 -24.68 -1.25
CA LEU A 14 3.49 -25.54 -0.26
C LEU A 14 4.47 -26.28 0.64
N SER A 15 5.77 -26.19 0.34
CA SER A 15 6.83 -26.81 1.14
C SER A 15 7.42 -25.76 2.08
N PRO A 16 7.31 -25.95 3.41
CA PRO A 16 7.94 -25.05 4.38
C PRO A 16 9.43 -24.91 4.14
N ALA A 17 9.93 -23.68 4.25
CA ALA A 17 11.35 -23.37 4.11
C ALA A 17 11.94 -22.96 5.47
N SER A 18 13.25 -23.09 5.61
CA SER A 18 13.98 -22.64 6.80
C SER A 18 14.75 -21.35 6.52
N SER A 19 14.80 -20.47 7.52
CA SER A 19 15.63 -19.28 7.46
C SER A 19 17.12 -19.61 7.66
N THR A 20 17.98 -18.74 7.15
CA THR A 20 19.43 -18.88 7.29
C THR A 20 19.83 -18.74 8.76
N GLN A 21 20.49 -19.77 9.29
CA GLN A 21 20.87 -19.86 10.71
C GLN A 21 22.08 -18.99 11.09
N ILE A 22 22.80 -18.45 10.09
CA ILE A 22 23.97 -17.61 10.31
C ILE A 22 23.53 -16.25 10.87
N ARG A 23 24.32 -15.70 11.79
CA ARG A 23 24.07 -14.37 12.39
C ARG A 23 24.74 -13.27 11.60
N LEU A 24 24.13 -12.09 11.62
CA LEU A 24 24.83 -10.87 11.22
C LEU A 24 26.03 -10.62 12.16
N PRO A 25 27.18 -10.15 11.65
CA PRO A 25 28.30 -9.80 12.51
C PRO A 25 27.89 -8.71 13.53
N GLU A 26 28.25 -8.87 14.80
CA GLU A 26 27.90 -7.90 15.87
C GLU A 26 28.34 -6.46 15.54
N GLN A 27 29.47 -6.32 14.85
CA GLN A 27 29.97 -5.02 14.39
C GLN A 27 29.02 -4.31 13.42
N VAL A 28 28.26 -5.06 12.61
CA VAL A 28 27.25 -4.49 11.71
C VAL A 28 26.10 -3.92 12.53
N ILE A 29 25.63 -4.65 13.55
CA ILE A 29 24.53 -4.23 14.44
C ILE A 29 24.94 -2.98 15.24
N SER A 30 26.16 -2.96 15.79
CA SER A 30 26.68 -1.83 16.55
C SER A 30 26.85 -0.57 15.68
N THR A 31 27.35 -0.74 14.45
CA THR A 31 27.52 0.37 13.49
C THR A 31 26.17 0.98 13.08
N ARG A 32 25.16 0.14 12.82
CA ARG A 32 23.78 0.60 12.53
C ARG A 32 23.26 1.49 13.65
N THR A 33 23.40 1.05 14.90
CA THR A 33 22.96 1.79 16.09
C THR A 33 23.69 3.12 16.22
N ALA A 34 25.02 3.12 16.15
CA ALA A 34 25.85 4.32 16.28
C ALA A 34 25.53 5.39 15.21
N SER A 35 25.22 4.96 13.98
CA SER A 35 24.91 5.86 12.86
C SER A 35 23.63 6.68 13.04
N ARG A 36 22.74 6.27 13.96
CA ARG A 36 21.44 6.89 14.23
C ARG A 36 21.43 7.65 15.55
N SER A 37 21.96 7.04 16.62
CA SER A 37 21.96 7.63 17.97
C SER A 37 22.86 8.87 18.11
N ASN A 38 23.87 9.02 17.25
CA ASN A 38 24.79 10.18 17.31
C ASN A 38 24.21 11.48 16.71
N VAL A 39 23.07 11.40 16.02
CA VAL A 39 22.48 12.55 15.29
C VAL A 39 21.67 13.48 16.21
N GLN A 40 21.01 12.91 17.22
CA GLN A 40 20.26 13.66 18.24
C GLN A 40 20.42 12.93 19.57
N ARG A 41 20.88 13.63 20.62
CA ARG A 41 20.95 13.09 21.99
C ARG A 41 19.52 12.92 22.53
N SER A 42 18.90 11.80 22.18
CA SER A 42 17.60 11.33 22.66
C SER A 42 17.80 10.02 23.41
N ASP A 43 16.95 9.76 24.40
CA ASP A 43 16.89 8.46 25.08
C ASP A 43 16.27 7.36 24.21
N LYS A 44 15.81 7.72 22.99
CA LYS A 44 15.22 6.80 22.00
C LYS A 44 16.07 6.74 20.73
N GLN A 45 16.00 5.60 20.05
CA GLN A 45 16.62 5.37 18.74
C GLN A 45 15.56 5.17 17.65
N ILE A 46 15.93 5.47 16.41
CA ILE A 46 15.10 5.22 15.24
C ILE A 46 15.38 3.80 14.72
N LEU A 47 14.35 2.98 14.61
CA LEU A 47 14.41 1.63 14.02
C LEU A 47 13.53 1.59 12.78
N PHE A 48 14.04 1.02 11.70
CA PHE A 48 13.31 0.90 10.44
C PHE A 48 12.76 -0.51 10.29
N GLY A 49 11.52 -0.62 9.86
CA GLY A 49 10.89 -1.91 9.62
C GLY A 49 9.77 -1.85 8.59
N ASP A 50 9.23 -3.01 8.29
CA ASP A 50 8.19 -3.16 7.27
C ASP A 50 6.97 -3.84 7.88
N THR A 51 5.83 -3.16 7.86
CA THR A 51 4.61 -3.63 8.55
C THR A 51 3.68 -4.43 7.65
N HIS A 52 4.02 -4.59 6.37
CA HIS A 52 3.15 -5.21 5.38
C HIS A 52 3.97 -6.02 4.37
N VAL A 53 4.09 -7.32 4.63
CA VAL A 53 4.90 -8.23 3.82
C VAL A 53 4.09 -9.45 3.42
N HIS A 54 3.97 -9.65 2.11
CA HIS A 54 3.36 -10.83 1.50
C HIS A 54 4.41 -11.83 1.06
N THR A 55 4.06 -13.10 1.17
CA THR A 55 4.84 -14.26 0.78
C THR A 55 4.00 -15.12 -0.14
N THR A 56 4.54 -16.19 -0.71
CA THR A 56 3.72 -17.13 -1.52
C THR A 56 2.71 -17.95 -0.70
N ASN A 57 2.49 -17.62 0.58
CA ASN A 57 1.29 -18.02 1.32
C ASN A 57 0.06 -17.16 0.97
N SER A 58 0.25 -16.04 0.29
CA SER A 58 -0.77 -15.19 -0.32
C SER A 58 -1.13 -15.61 -1.75
N ALA A 59 -2.39 -15.37 -2.13
CA ALA A 59 -2.95 -15.77 -3.43
C ALA A 59 -2.30 -15.10 -4.64
N ASP A 60 -2.18 -13.78 -4.57
CA ASP A 60 -1.57 -12.92 -5.57
C ASP A 60 -0.06 -13.14 -5.65
N ALA A 61 0.65 -13.23 -4.53
CA ALA A 61 2.06 -13.58 -4.51
C ALA A 61 2.33 -14.93 -5.19
N PHE A 62 1.50 -15.95 -4.94
CA PHE A 62 1.61 -17.23 -5.64
C PHE A 62 1.19 -17.09 -7.12
N MET A 63 0.18 -16.28 -7.45
CA MET A 63 -0.19 -16.04 -8.84
C MET A 63 0.93 -15.34 -9.63
N TYR A 64 1.56 -14.32 -9.05
CA TYR A 64 2.65 -13.56 -9.66
C TYR A 64 3.94 -14.37 -9.77
N SER A 65 4.12 -15.40 -8.94
CA SER A 65 5.25 -16.31 -9.06
C SER A 65 5.10 -17.37 -10.16
N LEU A 66 3.94 -17.49 -10.81
CA LEU A 66 3.69 -18.52 -11.84
C LEU A 66 4.58 -18.30 -13.09
N PRO A 67 5.08 -19.38 -13.71
CA PRO A 67 6.04 -19.28 -14.84
C PRO A 67 5.53 -18.59 -16.11
N MET A 68 4.24 -18.29 -16.21
CA MET A 68 3.65 -17.52 -17.33
C MET A 68 3.70 -15.99 -17.11
N MET A 69 4.06 -15.55 -15.91
CA MET A 69 4.15 -14.15 -15.53
C MET A 69 5.53 -13.57 -15.88
N HIS A 70 5.54 -12.31 -16.29
CA HIS A 70 6.73 -11.54 -16.62
C HIS A 70 7.49 -11.16 -15.34
N GLY A 71 8.81 -11.33 -15.33
CA GLY A 71 9.66 -11.08 -14.15
C GLY A 71 9.59 -12.16 -13.05
N ALA A 72 8.71 -13.17 -13.19
CA ALA A 72 8.52 -14.18 -12.16
C ALA A 72 9.76 -15.06 -11.94
N SER A 73 9.98 -15.44 -10.69
CA SER A 73 11.18 -16.16 -10.24
C SER A 73 10.86 -17.22 -9.16
N GLY A 74 9.67 -17.82 -9.27
CA GLY A 74 9.20 -18.93 -8.45
C GLY A 74 8.89 -18.55 -7.00
N ALA A 75 8.95 -19.55 -6.10
CA ALA A 75 8.41 -19.40 -4.74
C ALA A 75 9.20 -18.43 -3.85
N TYR A 76 8.47 -17.70 -3.01
CA TYR A 76 8.96 -16.76 -1.99
C TYR A 76 8.28 -17.05 -0.64
N PRO A 77 8.66 -18.14 0.07
CA PRO A 77 8.01 -18.56 1.31
C PRO A 77 8.34 -17.62 2.49
N PRO A 78 7.61 -17.68 3.61
CA PRO A 78 7.85 -16.85 4.81
C PRO A 78 9.31 -16.74 5.27
N ALA A 79 10.06 -17.83 5.23
CA ALA A 79 11.46 -17.84 5.65
C ALA A 79 12.36 -16.96 4.77
N PHE A 80 11.95 -16.69 3.53
CA PHE A 80 12.62 -15.79 2.62
C PHE A 80 12.52 -14.34 3.09
N ALA A 81 11.38 -13.92 3.66
CA ALA A 81 11.20 -12.59 4.21
C ALA A 81 12.18 -12.30 5.35
N CYS A 82 12.39 -13.28 6.25
CA CYS A 82 13.39 -13.17 7.31
C CYS A 82 14.80 -12.94 6.74
N ASP A 83 15.22 -13.76 5.78
CA ASP A 83 16.56 -13.65 5.19
C ASP A 83 16.73 -12.35 4.40
N TYR A 84 15.73 -11.94 3.63
CA TYR A 84 15.75 -10.68 2.91
C TYR A 84 15.87 -9.50 3.87
N ALA A 85 15.03 -9.47 4.91
CA ALA A 85 15.02 -8.42 5.91
C ALA A 85 16.34 -8.32 6.68
N ARG A 86 16.98 -9.47 6.99
CA ARG A 86 18.27 -9.50 7.72
C ARG A 86 19.45 -9.11 6.83
N PHE A 87 19.57 -9.71 5.66
CA PHE A 87 20.79 -9.65 4.85
C PHE A 87 20.72 -8.65 3.69
N VAL A 88 19.57 -8.55 3.03
CA VAL A 88 19.42 -7.71 1.83
C VAL A 88 19.02 -6.30 2.22
N SER A 89 17.81 -6.11 2.77
CA SER A 89 17.36 -4.78 3.18
C SER A 89 17.95 -4.35 4.51
N GLN A 90 18.31 -5.27 5.41
CA GLN A 90 18.90 -4.94 6.71
C GLN A 90 17.97 -4.07 7.58
N LEU A 91 16.70 -4.48 7.69
CA LEU A 91 15.71 -3.89 8.59
C LEU A 91 15.98 -4.26 10.05
N ASP A 92 15.35 -3.50 10.96
CA ASP A 92 15.35 -3.78 12.39
C ASP A 92 14.12 -4.61 12.81
N PHE A 93 13.01 -4.53 12.06
CA PHE A 93 11.85 -5.39 12.27
C PHE A 93 11.02 -5.57 10.99
N TYR A 94 10.16 -6.59 10.96
CA TYR A 94 9.13 -6.72 9.93
C TYR A 94 7.92 -7.51 10.45
N PHE A 95 6.79 -7.40 9.77
CA PHE A 95 5.57 -8.17 10.01
C PHE A 95 5.26 -9.02 8.77
N LEU A 96 4.99 -10.32 8.96
CA LEU A 96 4.32 -11.11 7.94
C LEU A 96 2.82 -10.86 8.01
N THR A 97 2.22 -10.50 6.88
CA THR A 97 0.80 -10.09 6.81
C THR A 97 0.14 -10.65 5.55
N ASP A 98 0.36 -11.93 5.26
CA ASP A 98 -0.31 -12.60 4.15
C ASP A 98 -1.84 -12.49 4.24
N HIS A 99 -2.49 -12.59 3.08
CA HIS A 99 -3.95 -12.48 2.94
C HIS A 99 -4.72 -13.50 3.79
N ALA A 100 -5.63 -13.03 4.63
CA ALA A 100 -6.42 -13.88 5.52
C ALA A 100 -7.24 -14.95 4.78
N GLU A 101 -7.76 -14.60 3.59
CA GLU A 101 -8.51 -15.50 2.71
C GLU A 101 -7.67 -16.58 2.04
N SER A 102 -6.34 -16.47 2.10
CA SER A 102 -5.39 -17.41 1.51
C SER A 102 -4.98 -18.52 2.49
N PHE A 103 -5.25 -18.34 3.78
CA PHE A 103 -4.78 -19.27 4.80
C PHE A 103 -5.58 -20.58 4.83
N THR A 104 -4.81 -21.65 5.03
CA THR A 104 -5.26 -22.88 5.71
C THR A 104 -4.48 -23.00 7.02
N LEU A 105 -4.81 -23.99 7.85
CA LEU A 105 -4.06 -24.27 9.08
C LEU A 105 -2.54 -24.44 8.82
N ASN A 106 -2.15 -25.01 7.67
CA ASN A 106 -0.75 -25.23 7.35
C ASN A 106 -0.02 -23.92 7.01
N GLN A 107 -0.62 -23.05 6.18
CA GLN A 107 -0.01 -21.75 5.85
C GLN A 107 0.10 -20.86 7.11
N TRP A 108 -0.90 -20.87 8.00
CA TRP A 108 -0.84 -20.07 9.23
C TRP A 108 0.30 -20.53 10.14
N ARG A 109 0.45 -21.85 10.30
CA ARG A 109 1.55 -22.44 11.07
C ARG A 109 2.91 -22.17 10.46
N ASP A 110 3.04 -22.27 9.13
CA ASP A 110 4.29 -21.97 8.42
C ASP A 110 4.75 -20.52 8.67
N GLY A 111 3.82 -19.56 8.61
CA GLY A 111 4.10 -18.16 8.99
C GLY A 111 4.59 -18.01 10.43
N ILE A 112 3.88 -18.60 11.41
CA ILE A 112 4.29 -18.55 12.83
C ILE A 112 5.65 -19.21 13.06
N GLU A 113 5.86 -20.42 12.52
CA GLU A 113 7.11 -21.17 12.67
C GLU A 113 8.30 -20.41 12.07
N SER A 114 8.09 -19.77 10.92
CA SER A 114 9.09 -18.92 10.27
C SER A 114 9.47 -17.71 11.12
N VAL A 115 8.49 -17.01 11.69
CA VAL A 115 8.72 -15.88 12.61
C VAL A 115 9.50 -16.35 13.84
N GLN A 116 9.09 -17.44 14.47
CA GLN A 116 9.81 -18.01 15.61
C GLN A 116 11.23 -18.42 15.27
N GLN A 117 11.46 -19.00 14.09
CA GLN A 117 12.79 -19.35 13.62
C GLN A 117 13.64 -18.09 13.44
N CYS A 118 13.10 -17.05 12.80
CA CYS A 118 13.77 -15.77 12.62
C CYS A 118 14.22 -15.17 13.95
N ASN A 119 13.31 -15.03 14.91
CA ASN A 119 13.61 -14.44 16.23
C ASN A 119 14.62 -15.26 17.04
N ARG A 120 14.55 -16.61 16.99
CA ARG A 120 15.54 -17.47 17.65
C ARG A 120 16.94 -17.30 17.05
N THR A 121 17.04 -17.03 15.75
CA THR A 121 18.34 -16.80 15.09
C THR A 121 18.90 -15.39 15.28
N ALA A 122 18.05 -14.42 15.67
CA ALA A 122 18.36 -12.99 15.65
C ALA A 122 19.35 -12.50 16.74
N GLY A 123 19.75 -13.35 17.68
CA GLY A 123 20.75 -12.98 18.70
C GLY A 123 20.18 -12.79 20.10
N ASP A 124 20.69 -11.78 20.81
CA ASP A 124 20.19 -11.39 22.13
C ASP A 124 18.78 -10.81 21.98
N PRO A 125 17.74 -11.36 22.62
CA PRO A 125 16.37 -10.82 22.54
C PRO A 125 16.23 -9.37 23.02
N LEU A 126 17.15 -8.86 23.84
CA LEU A 126 17.17 -7.46 24.27
C LEU A 126 17.86 -6.53 23.26
N ASN A 127 18.64 -7.10 22.33
CA ASN A 127 19.33 -6.37 21.28
C ASN A 127 19.49 -7.22 20.00
N PRO A 128 18.37 -7.61 19.37
CA PRO A 128 18.42 -8.52 18.24
C PRO A 128 18.87 -7.82 16.95
N ASP A 129 19.36 -8.62 16.01
CA ASP A 129 19.68 -8.15 14.66
C ASP A 129 18.42 -7.79 13.86
N ILE A 130 17.31 -8.49 14.14
CA ILE A 130 15.96 -8.22 13.63
C ILE A 130 14.88 -8.70 14.63
N VAL A 131 13.71 -8.05 14.61
CA VAL A 131 12.49 -8.58 15.26
C VAL A 131 11.44 -8.93 14.20
N ALA A 132 11.08 -10.20 14.10
CA ALA A 132 9.98 -10.65 13.25
C ALA A 132 8.67 -10.70 14.04
N PHE A 133 7.61 -10.16 13.45
CA PHE A 133 6.25 -10.20 13.97
C PHE A 133 5.33 -10.94 13.00
N ILE A 134 4.15 -11.31 13.49
CA ILE A 134 3.13 -12.03 12.73
C ILE A 134 1.83 -11.24 12.73
N GLY A 135 1.07 -11.40 11.65
CA GLY A 135 -0.23 -10.81 11.44
C GLY A 135 -0.88 -11.43 10.21
N TRP A 136 -1.91 -10.77 9.70
CA TRP A 136 -2.53 -11.08 8.42
C TRP A 136 -3.18 -9.83 7.85
N GLU A 137 -3.36 -9.81 6.53
CA GLU A 137 -4.18 -8.80 5.88
C GLU A 137 -5.65 -9.23 5.86
N TRP A 138 -6.52 -8.40 6.42
CA TRP A 138 -7.97 -8.49 6.27
C TRP A 138 -8.41 -7.69 5.04
N THR A 139 -8.52 -8.38 3.91
CA THR A 139 -8.67 -7.81 2.57
C THR A 139 -10.13 -7.61 2.21
N GLN A 140 -10.76 -6.56 2.75
CA GLN A 140 -12.18 -6.30 2.51
C GLN A 140 -12.40 -5.40 1.29
N VAL A 141 -13.18 -5.92 0.34
CA VAL A 141 -13.64 -5.18 -0.84
C VAL A 141 -15.16 -5.22 -0.93
N GLY A 142 -15.76 -4.04 -0.74
CA GLY A 142 -17.16 -3.80 -1.07
C GLY A 142 -17.41 -3.63 -2.57
N THR A 143 -18.55 -4.12 -3.05
CA THR A 143 -19.02 -3.92 -4.43
C THR A 143 -19.35 -2.47 -4.74
N VAL A 144 -19.79 -1.72 -3.73
CA VAL A 144 -20.23 -0.33 -3.83
C VAL A 144 -19.69 0.45 -2.62
N ALA A 145 -19.78 1.78 -2.65
CA ALA A 145 -19.21 2.62 -1.60
C ALA A 145 -19.74 2.28 -0.19
N GLU A 146 -21.02 1.93 -0.07
CA GLU A 146 -21.73 1.72 1.19
C GLU A 146 -21.28 0.46 1.95
N ASN A 147 -20.72 -0.52 1.24
CA ASN A 147 -20.22 -1.78 1.82
C ASN A 147 -18.70 -1.92 1.71
N HIS A 148 -17.98 -0.85 1.38
CA HIS A 148 -16.54 -0.85 1.15
C HIS A 148 -15.75 -0.36 2.37
N TYR A 149 -15.22 -1.30 3.15
CA TYR A 149 -14.42 -1.01 4.34
C TYR A 149 -12.93 -0.85 4.04
N GLY A 150 -12.43 -1.47 2.96
CA GLY A 150 -11.02 -1.42 2.57
C GLY A 150 -10.17 -2.36 3.41
N HIS A 151 -8.90 -2.47 3.04
CA HIS A 151 -8.01 -3.48 3.60
C HIS A 151 -7.42 -3.02 4.93
N HIS A 152 -7.16 -3.99 5.81
CA HIS A 152 -6.58 -3.74 7.13
C HIS A 152 -5.58 -4.83 7.52
N ASN A 153 -4.37 -4.45 7.89
CA ASN A 153 -3.45 -5.38 8.54
C ASN A 153 -3.83 -5.57 10.01
N VAL A 154 -3.96 -6.82 10.44
CA VAL A 154 -4.12 -7.20 11.85
C VAL A 154 -2.79 -7.72 12.37
N LEU A 155 -2.17 -6.96 13.25
CA LEU A 155 -0.82 -7.19 13.75
C LEU A 155 -0.86 -7.72 15.19
N PHE A 156 0.04 -8.65 15.53
CA PHE A 156 0.20 -9.17 16.89
C PHE A 156 1.60 -8.95 17.43
N LYS A 157 1.69 -8.71 18.73
CA LYS A 157 2.96 -8.50 19.41
C LYS A 157 3.77 -9.78 19.52
N ASP A 158 3.15 -10.86 19.98
CA ASP A 158 3.83 -12.09 20.41
C ASP A 158 4.07 -13.05 19.24
N ASP A 159 5.04 -13.96 19.39
CA ASP A 159 5.34 -15.04 18.44
C ASP A 159 5.19 -16.44 19.05
N ASP A 160 4.66 -16.53 20.28
CA ASP A 160 4.27 -17.78 20.91
C ASP A 160 2.84 -18.15 20.45
N PRO A 161 2.61 -19.31 19.81
CA PRO A 161 1.29 -19.80 19.45
C PRO A 161 0.27 -19.78 20.59
N ALA A 162 0.70 -19.88 21.85
CA ALA A 162 -0.20 -19.79 23.01
C ALA A 162 -0.79 -18.38 23.21
N ASN A 163 -0.14 -17.36 22.67
CA ASN A 163 -0.53 -15.94 22.74
C ASN A 163 -1.00 -15.39 21.38
N LEU A 164 -1.38 -16.29 20.46
CA LEU A 164 -1.82 -15.94 19.12
C LEU A 164 -3.16 -16.62 18.79
N PRO A 165 -3.98 -16.02 17.90
CA PRO A 165 -5.15 -16.68 17.35
C PRO A 165 -4.78 -18.01 16.69
N SER A 166 -5.62 -19.04 16.91
CA SER A 166 -5.36 -20.36 16.33
C SER A 166 -5.56 -20.40 14.81
N HIS A 167 -6.24 -19.40 14.26
CA HIS A 167 -6.49 -19.17 12.85
C HIS A 167 -6.77 -17.67 12.58
N PRO A 168 -6.49 -17.17 11.37
CA PRO A 168 -6.85 -15.82 10.93
C PRO A 168 -8.37 -15.62 10.75
N ILE A 169 -8.80 -14.37 10.81
CA ILE A 169 -10.17 -13.95 10.49
C ILE A 169 -10.13 -13.26 9.13
N ALA A 170 -10.78 -13.84 8.12
CA ALA A 170 -10.86 -13.28 6.78
C ALA A 170 -11.99 -12.25 6.62
N SER A 171 -12.01 -11.53 5.51
CA SER A 171 -13.10 -10.62 5.17
C SER A 171 -14.25 -11.36 4.47
N VAL A 172 -15.46 -10.80 4.57
CA VAL A 172 -16.53 -11.09 3.61
C VAL A 172 -16.45 -10.01 2.53
N GLY A 173 -16.08 -10.39 1.31
CA GLY A 173 -15.90 -9.47 0.19
C GLY A 173 -16.22 -10.13 -1.16
N VAL A 174 -16.41 -9.30 -2.18
CA VAL A 174 -16.66 -9.76 -3.55
C VAL A 174 -15.34 -9.76 -4.33
N GLY A 175 -15.08 -10.86 -5.05
CA GLY A 175 -13.83 -11.11 -5.75
C GLY A 175 -13.52 -10.07 -6.83
N VAL A 176 -12.75 -9.05 -6.46
CA VAL A 176 -11.81 -8.40 -7.37
C VAL A 176 -10.62 -9.34 -7.61
N ALA A 177 -9.83 -9.09 -8.67
CA ALA A 177 -8.74 -9.98 -9.10
C ALA A 177 -7.68 -10.31 -8.02
N THR A 178 -7.68 -9.59 -6.90
CA THR A 178 -6.79 -9.78 -5.74
C THR A 178 -7.30 -10.79 -4.70
N ILE A 179 -8.61 -11.09 -4.65
CA ILE A 179 -9.16 -12.03 -3.66
C ILE A 179 -9.19 -13.45 -4.23
N ALA A 180 -8.55 -14.38 -3.53
CA ALA A 180 -8.49 -15.78 -3.93
C ALA A 180 -9.88 -16.45 -3.92
N ALA A 181 -10.27 -17.06 -5.03
CA ALA A 181 -11.45 -17.92 -5.04
C ALA A 181 -11.15 -19.25 -4.31
N ARG A 182 -11.82 -19.48 -3.18
CA ARG A 182 -11.76 -20.75 -2.41
C ARG A 182 -12.68 -21.83 -3.02
N SER A 183 -12.67 -21.95 -4.35
CA SER A 183 -13.51 -22.87 -5.13
C SER A 183 -12.74 -23.42 -6.34
N ASN A 184 -13.34 -24.34 -7.08
CA ASN A 184 -12.76 -24.83 -8.33
C ASN A 184 -12.56 -23.73 -9.39
N ASP A 185 -13.27 -22.60 -9.28
CA ASP A 185 -13.13 -21.47 -10.22
C ASP A 185 -11.79 -20.74 -10.05
N GLY A 186 -11.15 -20.88 -8.88
CA GLY A 186 -9.81 -20.36 -8.63
C GLY A 186 -8.69 -21.20 -9.26
N LYS A 187 -8.98 -22.37 -9.82
CA LYS A 187 -7.96 -23.24 -10.40
C LYS A 187 -7.45 -22.72 -11.74
N GLN A 188 -6.16 -22.87 -11.94
CA GLN A 188 -5.52 -22.69 -13.23
C GLN A 188 -5.81 -23.86 -14.16
N SER A 189 -5.89 -23.58 -15.47
CA SER A 189 -6.18 -24.59 -16.48
C SER A 189 -5.12 -25.69 -16.52
N ALA A 190 -5.55 -26.95 -16.56
CA ALA A 190 -4.65 -28.10 -16.75
C ALA A 190 -3.86 -28.02 -18.07
N LEU A 191 -4.33 -27.23 -19.05
CA LEU A 191 -3.63 -26.96 -20.30
C LEU A 191 -2.26 -26.30 -20.07
N LEU A 192 -2.08 -25.54 -18.98
CA LEU A 192 -0.79 -24.91 -18.66
C LEU A 192 0.34 -25.94 -18.52
N GLY A 193 0.06 -27.10 -17.90
CA GLY A 193 1.04 -28.19 -17.80
C GLY A 193 1.36 -28.87 -19.14
N LEU A 194 0.52 -28.69 -20.16
CA LEU A 194 0.77 -29.15 -21.54
C LEU A 194 1.50 -28.10 -22.38
N LEU A 195 1.25 -26.81 -22.12
CA LEU A 195 1.93 -25.68 -22.79
C LEU A 195 3.33 -25.43 -22.22
N ASP A 196 3.53 -25.73 -20.93
CA ASP A 196 4.81 -25.65 -20.24
C ASP A 196 5.09 -26.88 -19.34
N PRO A 197 5.32 -28.07 -19.94
CA PRO A 197 5.65 -29.31 -19.24
C PRO A 197 6.82 -29.25 -18.25
N ARG A 198 7.75 -28.31 -18.43
CA ARG A 198 8.91 -28.17 -17.54
C ARG A 198 8.51 -27.72 -16.14
N HIS A 199 7.48 -26.88 -16.04
CA HIS A 199 7.01 -26.31 -14.76
C HIS A 199 5.62 -26.80 -14.37
N LYS A 200 5.15 -27.92 -14.97
CA LYS A 200 3.83 -28.50 -14.73
C LYS A 200 3.52 -28.73 -13.24
N ASP A 201 4.53 -29.10 -12.45
CA ASP A 201 4.38 -29.43 -11.03
C ASP A 201 4.19 -28.15 -10.18
N TYR A 202 4.74 -27.01 -10.63
CA TYR A 202 4.51 -25.70 -10.01
C TYR A 202 3.08 -25.22 -10.25
N TYR A 203 2.58 -25.32 -11.49
CA TYR A 203 1.16 -25.04 -11.78
C TYR A 203 0.22 -25.98 -11.01
N ALA A 204 0.58 -27.26 -10.89
CA ALA A 204 -0.20 -28.23 -10.11
C ALA A 204 -0.19 -27.88 -8.61
N SER A 205 0.91 -27.34 -8.08
CA SER A 205 1.00 -26.87 -6.70
C SER A 205 0.01 -25.74 -6.42
N TYR A 206 -0.15 -24.79 -7.34
CA TYR A 206 -1.16 -23.73 -7.22
C TYR A 206 -2.58 -24.32 -7.14
N ASN A 207 -2.91 -25.27 -8.03
CA ASN A 207 -4.21 -25.93 -8.00
C ASN A 207 -4.44 -26.75 -6.72
N THR A 208 -3.39 -27.40 -6.20
CA THR A 208 -3.44 -28.13 -4.93
C THR A 208 -3.69 -27.18 -3.77
N TRP A 209 -3.07 -26.00 -3.78
CA TRP A 209 -3.31 -24.96 -2.78
C TRP A 209 -4.77 -24.47 -2.81
N VAL A 210 -5.33 -24.21 -3.99
CA VAL A 210 -6.76 -23.88 -4.16
C VAL A 210 -7.68 -24.99 -3.63
N GLU A 211 -7.34 -26.26 -3.87
CA GLU A 211 -8.09 -27.40 -3.31
C GLU A 211 -8.02 -27.45 -1.78
N ASN A 212 -6.86 -27.19 -1.19
CA ASN A 212 -6.70 -27.15 0.26
C ASN A 212 -7.52 -26.01 0.89
N MET A 213 -7.55 -24.84 0.24
CA MET A 213 -8.40 -23.73 0.67
C MET A 213 -9.88 -24.08 0.60
N ALA A 214 -10.33 -24.65 -0.53
CA ALA A 214 -11.71 -25.09 -0.72
C ALA A 214 -12.13 -26.23 0.22
N GLY A 215 -11.17 -27.07 0.63
CA GLY A 215 -11.37 -28.16 1.59
C GLY A 215 -11.39 -27.71 3.06
N THR A 216 -11.05 -26.45 3.37
CA THR A 216 -11.12 -25.92 4.73
C THR A 216 -12.58 -25.59 5.08
N PRO A 217 -13.17 -26.22 6.11
CA PRO A 217 -14.57 -26.02 6.47
C PRO A 217 -14.81 -24.59 6.97
N VAL A 218 -15.97 -24.02 6.66
CA VAL A 218 -16.39 -22.72 7.23
C VAL A 218 -16.66 -22.90 8.72
N CYS A 219 -16.20 -21.94 9.54
CA CYS A 219 -16.46 -21.94 10.98
C CYS A 219 -17.96 -21.78 11.29
N ASP A 220 -18.43 -22.34 12.41
CA ASP A 220 -19.78 -22.08 12.91
C ASP A 220 -19.86 -20.63 13.43
N PRO A 221 -20.66 -19.74 12.80
CA PRO A 221 -20.69 -18.32 13.18
C PRO A 221 -21.32 -18.08 14.56
N THR A 222 -21.95 -19.08 15.17
CA THR A 222 -22.57 -18.98 16.52
C THR A 222 -21.58 -19.28 17.66
N VAL A 223 -20.42 -19.82 17.33
CA VAL A 223 -19.37 -20.18 18.31
C VAL A 223 -18.36 -19.02 18.43
N PRO A 224 -18.00 -18.58 19.65
CA PRO A 224 -16.96 -17.56 19.84
C PRO A 224 -15.60 -17.99 19.29
N SER A 225 -14.82 -17.05 18.75
CA SER A 225 -13.57 -17.33 18.02
C SER A 225 -12.58 -18.24 18.76
N PRO A 226 -12.31 -18.08 20.08
CA PRO A 226 -11.40 -18.95 20.82
C PRO A 226 -11.84 -20.42 20.95
N LEU A 227 -13.13 -20.70 20.74
CA LEU A 227 -13.71 -22.03 20.85
C LEU A 227 -13.86 -22.72 19.49
N LEU A 228 -13.54 -22.01 18.39
CA LEU A 228 -13.58 -22.57 17.04
C LEU A 228 -12.41 -23.55 16.81
N PRO A 229 -12.61 -24.60 15.97
CA PRO A 229 -11.52 -25.45 15.53
C PRO A 229 -10.45 -24.64 14.78
N ALA A 230 -9.18 -24.89 15.05
CA ALA A 230 -8.08 -24.18 14.37
C ALA A 230 -8.03 -24.39 12.84
N ASN A 231 -8.71 -25.41 12.32
CA ASN A 231 -8.75 -25.75 10.90
C ASN A 231 -10.05 -25.32 10.21
N CYS A 232 -10.75 -24.29 10.71
CA CYS A 232 -11.90 -23.71 10.02
C CYS A 232 -11.61 -22.31 9.47
N TYR A 233 -12.40 -21.89 8.48
CA TYR A 233 -12.33 -20.58 7.85
C TYR A 233 -13.32 -19.62 8.53
N GLU A 234 -12.79 -18.71 9.35
CA GLU A 234 -13.57 -17.68 10.03
C GLU A 234 -13.57 -16.39 9.19
N SER A 235 -14.70 -15.67 9.18
CA SER A 235 -14.80 -14.39 8.48
C SER A 235 -15.55 -13.33 9.29
N ALA A 236 -15.30 -12.07 8.95
CA ALA A 236 -15.99 -10.88 9.44
C ALA A 236 -16.35 -9.97 8.25
N ALA A 237 -17.56 -9.41 8.23
CA ALA A 237 -18.04 -8.58 7.13
C ALA A 237 -17.73 -7.09 7.31
N THR A 238 -17.52 -6.66 8.55
CA THR A 238 -17.27 -5.25 8.91
C THR A 238 -16.11 -5.14 9.89
N PRO A 239 -15.45 -3.97 9.99
CA PRO A 239 -14.47 -3.71 11.02
C PRO A 239 -15.02 -3.95 12.43
N GLY A 240 -16.29 -3.60 12.68
CA GLY A 240 -16.95 -3.85 13.95
C GLY A 240 -17.04 -5.33 14.33
N GLU A 241 -17.34 -6.20 13.37
CA GLU A 241 -17.33 -7.66 13.58
C GLU A 241 -15.92 -8.19 13.80
N LEU A 242 -14.94 -7.69 13.03
CA LEU A 242 -13.54 -8.04 13.21
C LEU A 242 -13.06 -7.68 14.61
N PHE A 243 -13.32 -6.46 15.09
CA PHE A 243 -12.91 -6.00 16.42
C PHE A 243 -13.55 -6.85 17.53
N LYS A 244 -14.83 -7.19 17.41
CA LYS A 244 -15.52 -8.07 18.38
C LYS A 244 -14.86 -9.44 18.47
N LYS A 245 -14.46 -10.03 17.33
CA LYS A 245 -13.76 -11.33 17.30
C LYS A 245 -12.35 -11.24 17.86
N LEU A 246 -11.62 -10.16 17.57
CA LEU A 246 -10.31 -9.89 18.19
C LEU A 246 -10.43 -9.71 19.71
N ASP A 247 -11.49 -9.06 20.20
CA ASP A 247 -11.76 -8.93 21.63
C ASP A 247 -12.11 -10.27 22.29
N GLN A 248 -12.76 -11.19 21.58
CA GLN A 248 -12.99 -12.54 22.07
C GLN A 248 -11.67 -13.30 22.27
N TRP A 249 -10.72 -13.15 21.35
CA TRP A 249 -9.37 -13.69 21.51
C TRP A 249 -8.63 -13.05 22.69
N GLY A 250 -8.74 -11.74 22.86
CA GLY A 250 -8.15 -11.01 23.99
C GLY A 250 -6.64 -10.79 23.90
N PHE A 251 -6.02 -11.06 22.74
CA PHE A 251 -4.60 -10.79 22.50
C PHE A 251 -4.35 -9.33 22.12
N ASP A 252 -3.19 -8.78 22.49
CA ASP A 252 -2.80 -7.42 22.13
C ASP A 252 -2.58 -7.32 20.61
N ASN A 253 -3.30 -6.38 19.98
CA ASN A 253 -3.31 -6.20 18.55
C ASN A 253 -3.30 -4.72 18.15
N ILE A 254 -2.91 -4.49 16.91
CA ILE A 254 -3.05 -3.23 16.18
C ILE A 254 -3.73 -3.57 14.85
N VAL A 255 -4.73 -2.79 14.46
CA VAL A 255 -5.36 -2.91 13.15
C VAL A 255 -5.01 -1.68 12.33
N VAL A 256 -4.38 -1.84 11.17
CA VAL A 256 -3.86 -0.75 10.35
C VAL A 256 -4.59 -0.71 9.01
N PRO A 257 -5.46 0.28 8.75
CA PRO A 257 -6.02 0.49 7.42
C PRO A 257 -4.92 0.86 6.41
N HIS A 258 -5.03 0.37 5.18
CA HIS A 258 -4.03 0.61 4.12
C HIS A 258 -4.64 0.55 2.71
N GLY A 259 -3.86 0.96 1.69
CA GLY A 259 -4.28 0.94 0.28
C GLY A 259 -5.55 1.75 -0.03
N THR A 260 -5.95 2.67 0.86
CA THR A 260 -7.35 3.11 0.96
C THR A 260 -7.81 3.98 -0.20
N SER A 261 -6.87 4.69 -0.86
CA SER A 261 -7.16 5.53 -2.02
C SER A 261 -6.96 4.80 -3.36
N TRP A 262 -6.59 3.51 -3.34
CA TRP A 262 -6.30 2.74 -4.54
C TRP A 262 -7.58 2.37 -5.28
N GLY A 263 -7.85 3.09 -6.37
CA GLY A 263 -9.03 2.92 -7.20
C GLY A 263 -9.06 1.64 -8.02
N PHE A 264 -8.05 0.77 -7.86
CA PHE A 264 -8.07 -0.59 -8.40
C PHE A 264 -9.14 -1.46 -7.75
N TYR A 265 -9.40 -1.26 -6.45
CA TYR A 265 -10.48 -1.96 -5.74
C TYR A 265 -11.49 -1.01 -5.08
N THR A 266 -11.12 0.27 -4.87
CA THR A 266 -11.96 1.23 -4.14
C THR A 266 -13.04 1.82 -5.07
N PRO A 267 -14.33 1.67 -4.75
CA PRO A 267 -15.43 2.23 -5.56
C PRO A 267 -15.40 3.76 -5.70
N PRO A 268 -16.02 4.35 -6.75
CA PRO A 268 -15.94 5.79 -7.07
C PRO A 268 -16.36 6.75 -5.96
N ASP A 269 -17.33 6.39 -5.12
CA ASP A 269 -17.83 7.24 -4.02
C ASP A 269 -17.45 6.74 -2.62
N ALA A 270 -16.49 5.83 -2.53
CA ALA A 270 -16.01 5.40 -1.23
C ALA A 270 -15.53 6.60 -0.41
N ASP A 271 -15.92 6.63 0.86
CA ASP A 271 -15.77 7.79 1.73
C ASP A 271 -15.45 7.31 3.15
N TRP A 272 -14.46 7.90 3.83
CA TRP A 272 -14.16 7.55 5.22
C TRP A 272 -15.35 7.70 6.18
N MET A 273 -16.29 8.59 5.89
CA MET A 273 -17.40 8.93 6.79
C MET A 273 -18.30 7.74 7.13
N HIS A 274 -18.53 6.80 6.19
CA HIS A 274 -19.41 5.65 6.46
C HIS A 274 -18.83 4.68 7.48
N GLN A 275 -17.49 4.67 7.66
CA GLN A 275 -16.80 3.79 8.61
C GLN A 275 -16.62 4.46 9.98
N LEU A 276 -16.68 5.80 10.02
CA LEU A 276 -16.54 6.59 11.24
C LEU A 276 -17.82 6.54 12.08
N THR A 277 -18.11 5.38 12.65
CA THR A 277 -19.29 5.10 13.47
C THR A 277 -18.87 4.35 14.74
N LYS A 278 -19.69 4.39 15.80
CA LYS A 278 -19.41 3.66 17.06
C LYS A 278 -19.26 2.15 16.83
N ASP A 279 -19.94 1.60 15.82
CA ASP A 279 -19.92 0.16 15.52
C ASP A 279 -18.67 -0.27 14.75
N ASN A 280 -18.10 0.60 13.90
CA ASN A 280 -17.00 0.25 13.00
C ASN A 280 -15.67 0.96 13.33
N SER A 281 -15.60 1.70 14.45
CA SER A 281 -14.39 2.42 14.86
C SER A 281 -13.95 2.03 16.27
N ASP A 282 -12.68 1.66 16.42
CA ASP A 282 -12.04 1.43 17.72
C ASP A 282 -10.65 2.08 17.75
N ALA A 283 -10.57 3.27 18.34
CA ALA A 283 -9.33 4.05 18.41
C ALA A 283 -8.21 3.37 19.23
N SER A 284 -8.51 2.33 20.03
CA SER A 284 -7.49 1.56 20.74
C SER A 284 -6.76 0.56 19.84
N LYS A 285 -7.46 0.06 18.80
CA LYS A 285 -6.96 -0.89 17.81
C LYS A 285 -6.45 -0.19 16.56
N THR A 286 -7.19 0.79 16.03
CA THR A 286 -6.87 1.53 14.79
C THR A 286 -6.03 2.78 15.05
N ARG A 287 -4.85 2.59 15.65
CA ARG A 287 -3.96 3.69 16.05
C ARG A 287 -3.04 4.18 14.94
N LEU A 288 -2.84 3.38 13.90
CA LEU A 288 -1.93 3.67 12.79
C LEU A 288 -2.69 3.63 11.47
N ILE A 289 -2.14 4.29 10.46
CA ILE A 289 -2.57 4.20 9.07
C ILE A 289 -1.34 4.16 8.17
N GLU A 290 -1.41 3.35 7.13
CA GLU A 290 -0.41 3.35 6.09
C GLU A 290 -0.66 4.50 5.11
N VAL A 291 0.34 5.36 4.95
CA VAL A 291 0.24 6.55 4.08
C VAL A 291 0.83 6.32 2.69
N ASP A 292 1.70 5.33 2.53
CA ASP A 292 2.46 5.04 1.31
C ASP A 292 2.87 3.57 1.26
N SER A 293 2.66 2.93 0.10
CA SER A 293 2.98 1.52 -0.15
C SER A 293 3.40 1.25 -1.58
N GLY A 294 3.67 -0.02 -1.91
CA GLY A 294 3.91 -0.47 -3.28
C GLY A 294 2.78 -0.11 -4.25
N HIS A 295 1.56 0.14 -3.76
CA HIS A 295 0.39 0.54 -4.56
C HIS A 295 0.16 2.05 -4.62
N GLY A 296 1.07 2.84 -4.02
CA GLY A 296 1.12 4.28 -4.11
C GLY A 296 0.68 5.03 -2.85
N ASN A 297 0.90 6.34 -2.88
CA ASN A 297 0.61 7.27 -1.82
C ASN A 297 -0.89 7.47 -1.64
N SER A 298 -1.37 7.41 -0.40
CA SER A 298 -2.76 7.67 0.01
C SER A 298 -2.91 8.89 0.93
N GLU A 299 -1.86 9.68 1.14
CA GLU A 299 -1.85 10.83 2.04
C GLU A 299 -2.85 11.92 1.60
N VAL A 300 -2.75 12.33 0.34
CA VAL A 300 -3.14 13.67 -0.10
C VAL A 300 -4.64 13.83 -0.42
N PHE A 301 -5.31 14.81 0.16
CA PHE A 301 -6.64 15.22 -0.29
C PHE A 301 -6.55 16.19 -1.47
N ARG A 302 -7.37 15.94 -2.50
CA ARG A 302 -7.61 16.86 -3.62
C ARG A 302 -9.11 17.02 -3.85
N ASN A 303 -9.55 18.25 -4.12
CA ASN A 303 -10.96 18.57 -4.28
C ASN A 303 -11.48 18.29 -5.70
N PHE A 304 -11.27 17.07 -6.18
CA PHE A 304 -11.96 16.52 -7.34
C PHE A 304 -12.86 15.36 -6.92
N SER A 305 -13.72 14.92 -7.82
CA SER A 305 -14.59 13.76 -7.59
C SER A 305 -14.68 12.95 -8.88
N VAL A 306 -14.87 11.64 -8.77
CA VAL A 306 -15.01 10.75 -9.93
C VAL A 306 -16.38 10.94 -10.60
N ARG A 307 -17.41 11.16 -9.78
CA ARG A 307 -18.77 11.55 -10.16
C ARG A 307 -19.34 12.51 -9.12
N LYS A 308 -20.39 13.26 -9.47
CA LYS A 308 -21.09 14.17 -8.55
C LYS A 308 -22.59 14.05 -8.73
N LYS A 309 -23.36 14.30 -7.68
CA LYS A 309 -24.83 14.41 -7.79
C LYS A 309 -25.24 15.82 -8.18
N ASP A 310 -26.26 15.94 -9.02
CA ASP A 310 -26.92 17.20 -9.33
C ASP A 310 -28.03 17.53 -8.31
N ASN A 311 -28.83 18.57 -8.61
CA ASN A 311 -29.92 19.00 -7.73
C ASN A 311 -31.09 18.00 -7.65
N ASP A 312 -31.18 17.07 -8.61
CA ASP A 312 -32.21 16.03 -8.70
C ASP A 312 -31.67 14.66 -8.19
N ASP A 313 -30.55 14.69 -7.45
CA ASP A 313 -29.86 13.52 -6.89
C ASP A 313 -29.35 12.53 -7.96
N GLN A 314 -29.17 12.98 -9.20
CA GLN A 314 -28.67 12.16 -10.32
C GLN A 314 -27.16 12.26 -10.46
N TRP A 315 -26.51 11.13 -10.74
CA TRP A 315 -25.07 11.11 -11.04
C TRP A 315 -24.76 11.78 -12.37
N ILE A 316 -23.85 12.76 -12.34
CA ILE A 316 -23.34 13.47 -13.50
C ILE A 316 -21.81 13.45 -13.52
N CYS A 317 -21.25 13.48 -14.73
CA CYS A 317 -19.81 13.54 -14.95
C CYS A 317 -19.28 14.95 -14.64
N PRO A 318 -18.29 15.10 -13.75
CA PRO A 318 -17.65 16.39 -13.51
C PRO A 318 -16.85 16.85 -14.74
N GLU A 319 -16.67 18.16 -14.86
CA GLU A 319 -15.80 18.74 -15.88
C GLU A 319 -14.32 18.52 -15.50
N PRO A 320 -13.41 18.44 -16.49
CA PRO A 320 -11.97 18.38 -16.24
C PRO A 320 -11.46 19.56 -15.41
N GLN A 321 -10.48 19.27 -14.56
CA GLN A 321 -9.76 20.25 -13.74
C GLN A 321 -8.28 20.22 -14.12
N GLU A 322 -7.52 21.26 -13.76
CA GLU A 322 -6.08 21.36 -14.04
C GLU A 322 -5.31 20.12 -13.55
N ASN A 323 -5.65 19.62 -12.36
CA ASN A 323 -4.99 18.48 -11.74
C ASN A 323 -5.74 17.14 -11.89
N TYR A 324 -6.82 17.07 -12.69
CA TYR A 324 -7.61 15.85 -12.83
C TYR A 324 -8.44 15.81 -14.12
N LEU A 325 -8.25 14.76 -14.93
CA LEU A 325 -9.12 14.42 -16.04
C LEU A 325 -10.10 13.31 -15.62
N PRO A 326 -11.42 13.57 -15.49
CA PRO A 326 -12.39 12.54 -15.15
C PRO A 326 -12.47 11.45 -16.22
N ALA A 327 -12.46 10.18 -15.81
CA ALA A 327 -12.58 9.05 -16.73
C ALA A 327 -13.91 9.07 -17.52
N CYS A 328 -15.02 9.45 -16.88
CA CYS A 328 -16.31 9.63 -17.58
C CYS A 328 -16.22 10.67 -18.71
N TRP A 329 -15.39 11.70 -18.56
CA TRP A 329 -15.22 12.73 -19.58
C TRP A 329 -14.46 12.17 -20.79
N GLN A 330 -13.40 11.42 -20.51
CA GLN A 330 -12.62 10.76 -21.55
C GLN A 330 -13.43 9.67 -22.26
N ALA A 331 -14.31 8.94 -21.55
CA ALA A 331 -15.24 7.99 -22.16
C ALA A 331 -16.10 8.66 -23.26
N GLY A 332 -16.64 9.85 -22.97
CA GLY A 332 -17.36 10.66 -23.96
C GLY A 332 -16.50 11.07 -25.16
N LYS A 333 -15.22 11.42 -24.93
CA LYS A 333 -14.28 11.77 -26.01
C LYS A 333 -13.96 10.58 -26.91
N ILE A 334 -13.71 9.41 -26.34
CA ILE A 334 -13.42 8.18 -27.11
C ILE A 334 -14.63 7.84 -28.00
N ILE A 335 -15.84 7.82 -27.44
CA ILE A 335 -17.06 7.51 -28.21
C ILE A 335 -17.32 8.55 -29.30
N ALA A 336 -17.15 9.84 -29.02
CA ALA A 336 -17.29 10.90 -30.03
C ALA A 336 -16.29 10.73 -31.18
N GLN A 337 -15.02 10.47 -30.88
CA GLN A 337 -13.96 10.29 -31.89
C GLN A 337 -14.25 9.09 -32.79
N ARG A 338 -14.65 7.95 -32.21
CA ARG A 338 -15.03 6.75 -32.97
C ARG A 338 -16.27 6.98 -33.84
N CYS A 339 -17.28 7.65 -33.30
CA CYS A 339 -18.49 8.03 -34.03
C CYS A 339 -18.18 8.91 -35.25
N LEU A 340 -17.33 9.93 -35.08
CA LEU A 340 -16.89 10.80 -36.18
C LEU A 340 -16.05 10.05 -37.22
N ALA A 341 -15.21 9.10 -36.78
CA ALA A 341 -14.41 8.27 -37.68
C ALA A 341 -15.27 7.36 -38.58
N GLU A 342 -16.48 7.02 -38.15
CA GLU A 342 -17.47 6.30 -38.97
C GLU A 342 -18.27 7.23 -39.92
N GLY A 343 -18.02 8.54 -39.91
CA GLY A 343 -18.70 9.51 -40.77
C GLY A 343 -20.12 9.86 -40.31
N ILE A 344 -20.44 9.64 -39.03
CA ILE A 344 -21.72 10.01 -38.41
C ILE A 344 -21.76 11.52 -38.16
N ASP A 345 -22.96 12.10 -38.17
CA ASP A 345 -23.18 13.52 -37.93
C ASP A 345 -22.63 14.00 -36.56
N ALA A 346 -22.09 15.22 -36.54
CA ALA A 346 -21.43 15.77 -35.36
C ALA A 346 -22.37 15.96 -34.16
N GLN A 347 -23.65 16.27 -34.39
CA GLN A 347 -24.62 16.40 -33.30
C GLN A 347 -24.92 15.04 -32.68
N GLU A 348 -25.16 14.02 -33.51
CA GLU A 348 -25.34 12.63 -33.05
C GLU A 348 -24.11 12.13 -32.28
N CYS A 349 -22.89 12.45 -32.73
CA CYS A 349 -21.68 12.09 -31.99
C CYS A 349 -21.52 12.86 -30.67
N SER A 350 -22.02 14.10 -30.58
CA SER A 350 -22.11 14.84 -29.32
C SER A 350 -23.11 14.18 -28.36
N ASP A 351 -24.29 13.81 -28.85
CA ASP A 351 -25.32 13.16 -28.04
C ASP A 351 -24.83 11.80 -27.50
N ARG A 352 -24.07 11.05 -28.32
CA ARG A 352 -23.40 9.81 -27.86
C ARG A 352 -22.29 10.05 -26.85
N ALA A 353 -21.58 11.17 -26.94
CA ALA A 353 -20.59 11.55 -25.94
C ALA A 353 -21.26 11.83 -24.59
N ASP A 354 -22.41 12.51 -24.60
CA ASP A 354 -23.21 12.77 -23.40
C ASP A 354 -23.78 11.49 -22.82
N GLN A 355 -24.29 10.59 -23.67
CA GLN A 355 -24.73 9.26 -23.23
C GLN A 355 -23.60 8.44 -22.62
N ALA A 356 -22.39 8.50 -23.18
CA ALA A 356 -21.23 7.79 -22.65
C ALA A 356 -20.80 8.32 -21.29
N ARG A 357 -20.79 9.65 -21.10
CA ARG A 357 -20.56 10.27 -19.80
C ARG A 357 -21.60 9.83 -18.77
N HIS A 358 -22.87 9.82 -19.17
CA HIS A 358 -23.97 9.38 -18.32
C HIS A 358 -23.83 7.91 -17.93
N ASN A 359 -23.68 7.01 -18.89
CA ASN A 359 -23.54 5.58 -18.64
C ASN A 359 -22.37 5.26 -17.70
N PHE A 360 -21.21 5.91 -17.91
CA PHE A 360 -20.03 5.71 -17.06
C PHE A 360 -20.33 6.00 -15.59
N VAL A 361 -20.97 7.14 -15.29
CA VAL A 361 -21.20 7.54 -13.90
C VAL A 361 -22.35 6.79 -13.22
N GLN A 362 -23.18 6.04 -13.97
CA GLN A 362 -24.18 5.14 -13.41
C GLN A 362 -23.59 3.80 -12.92
N VAL A 363 -22.32 3.51 -13.20
CA VAL A 363 -21.65 2.30 -12.69
C VAL A 363 -21.14 2.56 -11.28
N ASP A 364 -21.75 1.91 -10.28
CA ASP A 364 -21.38 2.06 -8.86
C ASP A 364 -20.09 1.34 -8.45
N THR A 365 -19.56 0.50 -9.35
CA THR A 365 -18.37 -0.32 -9.13
C THR A 365 -17.12 0.34 -9.76
N ILE A 366 -15.97 -0.34 -9.68
CA ILE A 366 -14.74 0.06 -10.36
C ILE A 366 -14.79 -0.12 -11.90
N TYR A 367 -15.84 -0.74 -12.44
CA TYR A 367 -15.90 -1.18 -13.84
C TYR A 367 -16.41 -0.11 -14.82
N GLY A 368 -16.48 1.16 -14.43
CA GLY A 368 -17.00 2.25 -15.28
C GLY A 368 -16.32 2.33 -16.66
N PHE A 369 -15.02 2.02 -16.74
CA PHE A 369 -14.28 2.00 -18.02
C PHE A 369 -14.82 0.98 -19.03
N MET A 370 -15.43 -0.12 -18.56
CA MET A 370 -16.02 -1.15 -19.44
C MET A 370 -17.23 -0.66 -20.22
N THR A 371 -17.81 0.50 -19.85
CA THR A 371 -18.86 1.15 -20.64
C THR A 371 -18.37 1.63 -22.02
N VAL A 372 -17.05 1.70 -22.23
CA VAL A 372 -16.43 2.00 -23.54
C VAL A 372 -15.93 0.68 -24.13
N PRO A 373 -16.70 0.03 -25.02
CA PRO A 373 -16.37 -1.31 -25.49
C PRO A 373 -15.08 -1.28 -26.32
N GLY A 374 -14.19 -2.26 -26.10
CA GLY A 374 -12.92 -2.38 -26.84
C GLY A 374 -12.00 -1.16 -26.72
N SER A 375 -12.00 -0.43 -25.60
CA SER A 375 -11.03 0.63 -25.33
C SER A 375 -9.62 0.07 -25.09
N THR A 376 -8.58 0.76 -25.53
CA THR A 376 -7.18 0.44 -25.18
C THR A 376 -6.65 1.35 -24.07
N PRO A 377 -5.57 0.97 -23.35
CA PRO A 377 -4.94 1.81 -22.33
C PRO A 377 -4.61 3.24 -22.80
N GLU A 378 -4.15 3.40 -24.04
CA GLU A 378 -3.74 4.70 -24.61
C GLU A 378 -4.93 5.63 -24.89
N GLU A 379 -6.10 5.09 -25.25
CA GLU A 379 -7.31 5.90 -25.47
C GLU A 379 -7.77 6.60 -24.19
N TRP A 380 -7.43 6.06 -23.02
CA TRP A 380 -7.77 6.64 -21.72
C TRP A 380 -6.86 7.78 -21.27
N LEU A 381 -5.71 7.99 -21.94
CA LEU A 381 -4.73 8.99 -21.52
C LEU A 381 -4.43 8.88 -20.00
N ASP A 382 -4.31 10.03 -19.32
CA ASP A 382 -4.17 10.11 -17.86
C ASP A 382 -5.50 10.20 -17.11
N ALA A 383 -6.62 9.81 -17.74
CA ALA A 383 -7.92 9.94 -17.12
C ALA A 383 -8.03 9.09 -15.85
N GLY A 384 -8.69 9.63 -14.82
CA GLY A 384 -8.85 9.01 -13.51
C GLY A 384 -7.66 9.21 -12.55
N GLN A 385 -6.56 9.82 -12.99
CA GLN A 385 -5.33 9.91 -12.19
C GLN A 385 -5.20 11.27 -11.50
N ALA A 386 -4.76 11.29 -10.24
CA ALA A 386 -4.39 12.52 -9.56
C ALA A 386 -3.08 13.05 -10.14
N ARG A 387 -3.11 14.27 -10.68
CA ARG A 387 -1.88 15.00 -11.00
C ARG A 387 -1.37 15.66 -9.70
N ASP A 388 -0.11 16.09 -9.67
CA ASP A 388 0.51 16.81 -8.54
C ASP A 388 0.69 16.06 -7.20
N VAL A 389 0.41 14.76 -7.17
CA VAL A 389 0.61 13.89 -6.00
C VAL A 389 1.89 13.08 -6.18
N PHE A 390 2.68 12.93 -5.11
CA PHE A 390 3.87 12.06 -5.10
C PHE A 390 3.43 10.60 -5.21
N LEU A 391 3.93 9.87 -6.22
CA LEU A 391 3.64 8.44 -6.45
C LEU A 391 2.18 8.06 -6.16
N PRO A 392 1.18 8.66 -6.83
CA PRO A 392 -0.22 8.49 -6.46
C PRO A 392 -0.69 7.06 -6.65
N ALA A 393 -1.65 6.61 -5.84
CA ALA A 393 -2.36 5.39 -6.14
C ALA A 393 -3.17 5.50 -7.45
N PHE A 394 -3.23 4.40 -8.22
CA PHE A 394 -3.98 4.33 -9.48
C PHE A 394 -5.48 4.63 -9.25
N ASN A 395 -6.10 5.37 -10.19
CA ASN A 395 -7.52 5.74 -10.14
C ASN A 395 -7.92 6.40 -8.79
N TYR A 396 -7.07 7.31 -8.30
CA TYR A 396 -7.11 7.90 -6.95
C TYR A 396 -8.50 8.28 -6.42
N LYS A 397 -8.77 7.98 -5.14
CA LYS A 397 -10.02 8.28 -4.44
C LYS A 397 -9.82 9.29 -3.31
N PRO A 398 -10.02 10.61 -3.55
CA PRO A 398 -9.68 11.63 -2.57
C PRO A 398 -10.41 11.51 -1.23
N ARG A 399 -11.67 11.05 -1.20
CA ARG A 399 -12.43 10.89 0.05
C ARG A 399 -12.02 9.66 0.88
N LYS A 400 -11.08 8.88 0.37
CA LYS A 400 -10.38 7.82 1.10
C LYS A 400 -8.92 8.17 1.37
N SER A 401 -8.50 9.41 1.15
CA SER A 401 -7.17 9.87 1.54
C SER A 401 -7.05 10.04 3.06
N VAL A 402 -5.82 9.97 3.56
CA VAL A 402 -5.52 10.11 4.99
C VAL A 402 -5.88 11.50 5.50
N GLN A 403 -5.52 12.55 4.75
CA GLN A 403 -5.85 13.94 5.11
C GLN A 403 -7.36 14.17 5.20
N TYR A 404 -8.15 13.58 4.29
CA TYR A 404 -9.61 13.67 4.35
C TYR A 404 -10.14 13.02 5.64
N GLY A 405 -9.71 11.79 5.94
CA GLY A 405 -10.12 11.10 7.16
C GLY A 405 -9.77 11.88 8.44
N LEU A 406 -8.57 12.47 8.51
CA LEU A 406 -8.13 13.29 9.65
C LEU A 406 -8.94 14.58 9.85
N ALA A 407 -9.58 15.10 8.79
CA ALA A 407 -10.45 16.26 8.87
C ALA A 407 -11.88 15.92 9.31
N LEU A 408 -12.32 14.67 9.21
CA LEU A 408 -13.69 14.28 9.54
C LEU A 408 -13.97 14.27 11.05
N GLN A 409 -15.22 14.57 11.40
CA GLN A 409 -15.79 14.27 12.71
C GLN A 409 -17.21 13.70 12.58
N ASN A 410 -17.50 12.63 13.33
CA ASN A 410 -18.87 12.20 13.56
C ASN A 410 -19.39 12.84 14.85
N LEU A 411 -20.37 13.73 14.68
CA LEU A 411 -20.97 14.57 15.73
C LEU A 411 -22.31 14.03 16.25
N GLN A 412 -22.64 12.75 16.03
CA GLN A 412 -23.84 12.13 16.60
C GLN A 412 -23.85 12.16 18.14
N ASP A 413 -22.67 12.19 18.76
CA ASP A 413 -22.44 12.41 20.19
C ASP A 413 -21.57 13.67 20.36
N PRO A 414 -22.16 14.88 20.44
CA PRO A 414 -21.40 16.13 20.43
C PRO A 414 -20.44 16.31 21.59
N GLU A 415 -20.67 15.63 22.72
CA GLU A 415 -19.78 15.67 23.88
C GLU A 415 -18.55 14.78 23.69
N ASN A 416 -18.64 13.76 22.81
CA ASN A 416 -17.58 12.80 22.52
C ASN A 416 -17.54 12.49 21.01
N PRO A 417 -17.20 13.47 20.16
CA PRO A 417 -17.22 13.27 18.72
C PRO A 417 -16.19 12.22 18.31
N LEU A 418 -16.58 11.29 17.45
CA LEU A 418 -15.64 10.31 16.90
C LEU A 418 -14.80 10.99 15.82
N ARG A 419 -13.51 10.69 15.84
CA ARG A 419 -12.54 11.18 14.85
C ARG A 419 -11.37 10.22 14.75
N TYR A 420 -10.71 10.25 13.60
CA TYR A 420 -9.50 9.48 13.39
C TYR A 420 -8.28 10.18 13.99
N ARG A 421 -7.43 9.39 14.66
CA ARG A 421 -6.19 9.85 15.29
C ARG A 421 -5.08 8.85 15.01
N TRP A 422 -4.64 8.84 13.77
CA TRP A 422 -3.67 7.88 13.26
C TRP A 422 -2.24 8.39 13.39
N GLY A 423 -1.32 7.50 13.74
CA GLY A 423 0.10 7.63 13.44
C GLY A 423 0.39 7.13 12.03
N PHE A 424 1.42 7.67 11.38
CA PHE A 424 1.75 7.38 9.99
C PHE A 424 2.86 6.33 9.90
N ILE A 425 2.63 5.33 9.06
CA ILE A 425 3.64 4.35 8.66
C ILE A 425 3.64 4.24 7.13
N GLY A 426 4.76 3.78 6.57
CA GLY A 426 4.81 3.26 5.20
C GLY A 426 5.11 1.77 5.24
N SER A 427 4.92 1.09 4.13
CA SER A 427 5.23 -0.34 4.02
C SER A 427 5.60 -0.71 2.60
N THR A 428 6.23 -1.87 2.42
CA THR A 428 6.56 -2.29 1.06
C THR A 428 5.31 -2.76 0.31
N ASP A 429 4.47 -3.59 0.93
CA ASP A 429 3.22 -4.10 0.33
C ASP A 429 3.43 -4.63 -1.09
N THR A 430 4.46 -5.46 -1.26
CA THR A 430 4.74 -6.17 -2.50
C THR A 430 4.72 -7.67 -2.27
N HIS A 431 4.41 -8.41 -3.33
CA HIS A 431 3.98 -9.80 -3.26
C HIS A 431 5.13 -10.77 -3.55
N SER A 432 6.30 -10.51 -2.94
CA SER A 432 7.55 -11.22 -3.24
C SER A 432 8.43 -11.57 -2.01
N ALA A 433 7.90 -11.44 -0.80
CA ALA A 433 8.64 -11.62 0.47
C ALA A 433 9.88 -10.73 0.61
N ARG A 434 9.99 -9.65 -0.18
CA ARG A 434 11.13 -8.72 -0.16
C ARG A 434 10.87 -7.55 0.78
N ALA A 435 10.88 -7.80 2.08
CA ALA A 435 10.60 -6.79 3.10
C ALA A 435 11.55 -5.57 3.02
N GLY A 436 10.99 -4.37 2.85
CA GLY A 436 11.70 -3.09 2.83
C GLY A 436 12.68 -2.91 1.69
N HIS A 437 12.30 -3.19 0.44
CA HIS A 437 13.21 -3.14 -0.71
C HIS A 437 13.33 -1.77 -1.41
N GLY A 438 12.53 -0.77 -1.03
CA GLY A 438 12.58 0.59 -1.60
C GLY A 438 13.86 1.41 -1.32
N PHE A 439 14.90 0.82 -0.72
CA PHE A 439 16.18 1.48 -0.47
C PHE A 439 17.00 1.73 -1.75
N LYS A 440 16.68 1.04 -2.85
CA LYS A 440 17.20 1.26 -4.20
C LYS A 440 16.03 1.24 -5.17
N GLN A 441 16.13 2.06 -6.21
CA GLN A 441 15.11 2.20 -7.24
C GLN A 441 15.51 1.41 -8.50
N LEU A 442 15.76 0.10 -8.38
CA LEU A 442 16.26 -0.74 -9.48
C LEU A 442 15.44 -2.03 -9.60
N ASP A 443 15.48 -2.68 -10.75
CA ASP A 443 14.89 -3.99 -11.03
C ASP A 443 13.35 -4.02 -10.86
N ARG A 444 12.66 -3.06 -11.48
CA ARG A 444 11.21 -2.80 -11.34
C ARG A 444 10.33 -4.04 -11.33
N THR A 445 10.59 -5.03 -12.19
CA THR A 445 9.76 -6.25 -12.28
C THR A 445 9.93 -7.22 -11.10
N ASN A 446 10.91 -6.97 -10.23
CA ASN A 446 11.20 -7.78 -9.05
C ASN A 446 11.11 -6.99 -7.73
N THR A 447 11.26 -5.67 -7.79
CA THR A 447 11.16 -4.73 -6.66
C THR A 447 9.90 -3.87 -6.74
N THR A 448 8.89 -4.30 -7.50
CA THR A 448 7.52 -3.79 -7.47
C THR A 448 6.60 -4.94 -7.87
N ASP A 449 5.29 -4.76 -7.77
CA ASP A 449 4.31 -5.72 -8.33
C ASP A 449 4.07 -5.53 -9.84
N SER A 450 4.93 -4.77 -10.53
CA SER A 450 4.88 -4.63 -11.99
C SER A 450 5.07 -5.98 -12.67
N THR A 451 3.95 -6.60 -13.04
CA THR A 451 3.92 -7.90 -13.72
C THR A 451 2.90 -7.91 -14.85
N GLY A 452 2.81 -9.04 -15.55
CA GLY A 452 1.92 -9.26 -16.68
C GLY A 452 2.27 -10.55 -17.40
N VAL A 453 1.75 -10.76 -18.60
CA VAL A 453 2.11 -11.96 -19.40
C VAL A 453 3.54 -11.89 -19.91
N ARG A 454 4.29 -12.99 -19.88
CA ARG A 454 5.72 -12.96 -20.22
C ARG A 454 6.05 -12.79 -21.72
N ASP A 455 5.11 -13.08 -22.61
CA ASP A 455 5.26 -12.89 -24.06
C ASP A 455 3.90 -12.88 -24.78
N SER A 456 3.89 -12.56 -26.07
CA SER A 456 2.67 -12.47 -26.89
C SER A 456 1.94 -13.79 -27.10
N PHE A 457 2.62 -14.93 -26.93
CA PHE A 457 1.96 -16.23 -26.94
C PHE A 457 1.07 -16.38 -25.70
N TRP A 458 1.57 -16.01 -24.52
CA TRP A 458 0.75 -16.01 -23.29
C TRP A 458 -0.35 -14.97 -23.34
N GLU A 459 -0.11 -13.78 -23.87
CA GLU A 459 -1.18 -12.81 -24.12
C GLU A 459 -2.35 -13.43 -24.89
N SER A 460 -2.04 -14.14 -25.98
CA SER A 460 -3.05 -14.81 -26.81
C SER A 460 -3.79 -15.92 -26.04
N VAL A 461 -3.10 -16.67 -25.18
CA VAL A 461 -3.72 -17.70 -24.33
C VAL A 461 -4.68 -17.07 -23.34
N PHE A 462 -4.27 -16.02 -22.62
CA PHE A 462 -5.12 -15.33 -21.64
C PHE A 462 -6.35 -14.71 -22.33
N ALA A 463 -6.14 -14.00 -23.44
CA ALA A 463 -7.19 -13.40 -24.25
C ALA A 463 -8.19 -14.42 -24.79
N SER A 464 -7.74 -15.63 -25.16
CA SER A 464 -8.61 -16.68 -25.71
C SER A 464 -9.70 -17.18 -24.75
N THR A 465 -9.55 -16.88 -23.46
CA THR A 465 -10.50 -17.32 -22.42
C THR A 465 -11.36 -16.19 -21.87
N ALA A 466 -11.15 -14.94 -22.34
CA ALA A 466 -11.89 -13.78 -21.93
C ALA A 466 -12.89 -13.36 -23.01
N VAL A 467 -14.01 -12.79 -22.59
CA VAL A 467 -15.03 -12.22 -23.47
C VAL A 467 -15.07 -10.72 -23.24
N VAL A 468 -14.65 -9.95 -24.23
CA VAL A 468 -14.66 -8.48 -24.17
C VAL A 468 -15.47 -7.94 -25.35
N PRO A 469 -16.37 -6.96 -25.13
CA PRO A 469 -17.09 -6.30 -26.21
C PRO A 469 -16.15 -5.69 -27.26
N LYS A 470 -16.50 -5.82 -28.54
CA LYS A 470 -15.72 -5.23 -29.63
C LYS A 470 -15.86 -3.71 -29.64
N ALA A 471 -14.81 -3.02 -30.10
CA ALA A 471 -14.83 -1.57 -30.27
C ALA A 471 -16.07 -1.10 -31.06
N ALA A 472 -16.76 -0.11 -30.52
CA ALA A 472 -17.98 0.46 -31.09
C ALA A 472 -18.07 1.97 -30.83
N PRO A 473 -18.81 2.73 -31.67
CA PRO A 473 -19.02 4.17 -31.53
C PRO A 473 -20.22 4.49 -30.60
N LYS A 474 -20.52 3.60 -29.65
CA LYS A 474 -21.61 3.73 -28.67
C LYS A 474 -21.14 3.14 -27.35
N SER A 475 -21.50 3.78 -26.25
CA SER A 475 -21.27 3.25 -24.90
C SER A 475 -22.25 2.15 -24.56
N LEU A 476 -21.83 1.28 -23.65
CA LEU A 476 -22.67 0.28 -22.98
C LEU A 476 -23.27 0.88 -21.71
N THR A 477 -24.43 0.39 -21.31
CA THR A 477 -25.07 0.63 -20.01
C THR A 477 -24.49 -0.30 -18.94
N ALA A 478 -24.83 -0.07 -17.67
CA ALA A 478 -24.31 -0.87 -16.55
C ALA A 478 -24.75 -2.34 -16.60
N ASP A 479 -25.91 -2.65 -17.19
CA ASP A 479 -26.41 -4.02 -17.36
C ASP A 479 -25.87 -4.72 -18.62
N GLU A 480 -25.20 -3.98 -19.50
CA GLU A 480 -24.57 -4.51 -20.72
C GLU A 480 -23.09 -4.88 -20.54
N ILE A 481 -22.47 -4.50 -19.41
CA ILE A 481 -21.08 -4.90 -19.10
C ILE A 481 -21.04 -6.26 -18.37
N ASP A 482 -20.03 -7.07 -18.67
CA ASP A 482 -19.80 -8.37 -18.03
C ASP A 482 -18.35 -8.49 -17.52
N PRO A 483 -18.06 -7.95 -16.32
CA PRO A 483 -16.73 -8.04 -15.70
C PRO A 483 -16.28 -9.49 -15.46
N VAL A 484 -17.20 -10.40 -15.16
CA VAL A 484 -16.89 -11.80 -14.84
C VAL A 484 -16.31 -12.51 -16.07
N SER A 485 -16.96 -12.37 -17.23
CA SER A 485 -16.47 -12.98 -18.47
C SER A 485 -15.24 -12.26 -19.03
N ALA A 486 -15.04 -10.98 -18.70
CA ALA A 486 -13.84 -10.22 -19.09
C ALA A 486 -12.59 -10.58 -18.27
N LYS A 487 -12.72 -11.22 -17.10
CA LYS A 487 -11.61 -11.68 -16.25
C LYS A 487 -10.61 -10.55 -15.96
N ILE A 488 -9.30 -10.78 -16.14
CA ILE A 488 -8.24 -9.79 -15.88
C ILE A 488 -8.37 -8.52 -16.75
N PHE A 489 -9.09 -8.57 -17.87
CA PHE A 489 -9.37 -7.39 -18.70
C PHE A 489 -10.42 -6.46 -18.08
N ALA A 490 -11.06 -6.86 -16.97
CA ALA A 490 -11.98 -6.04 -16.20
C ALA A 490 -11.30 -5.12 -15.16
N SER A 491 -9.96 -5.10 -15.05
CA SER A 491 -9.27 -4.39 -13.94
C SER A 491 -8.30 -3.29 -14.37
N GLU A 492 -8.32 -2.83 -15.63
CA GLU A 492 -7.36 -1.84 -16.18
C GLU A 492 -5.88 -2.16 -15.82
N PHE A 493 -5.54 -3.46 -15.72
CA PHE A 493 -4.29 -3.91 -15.13
C PHE A 493 -3.07 -3.30 -15.84
N GLU A 494 -3.14 -3.19 -17.17
CA GLU A 494 -2.09 -2.61 -18.02
C GLU A 494 -1.75 -1.15 -17.67
N ARG A 495 -2.73 -0.37 -17.21
CA ARG A 495 -2.50 1.02 -16.75
C ARG A 495 -1.99 1.03 -15.32
N THR A 496 -2.51 0.13 -14.49
CA THR A 496 -2.16 0.01 -13.07
C THR A 496 -0.66 -0.23 -12.86
N THR A 497 0.00 -1.02 -13.72
CA THR A 497 1.44 -1.32 -13.58
C THR A 497 2.35 -0.10 -13.63
N SER A 498 1.88 1.01 -14.21
CA SER A 498 2.61 2.28 -14.20
C SER A 498 2.58 3.02 -12.86
N PHE A 499 1.80 2.54 -11.88
CA PHE A 499 1.63 3.13 -10.55
C PHE A 499 2.13 2.21 -9.43
N LEU A 500 2.69 1.06 -9.78
CA LEU A 500 3.28 0.12 -8.82
C LEU A 500 4.72 0.52 -8.56
N ASN A 501 5.04 0.81 -7.31
CA ASN A 501 6.32 1.41 -6.90
C ASN A 501 7.08 0.47 -5.96
N ALA A 502 8.30 0.85 -5.57
CA ALA A 502 9.13 0.02 -4.68
C ALA A 502 8.70 0.01 -3.20
N GLY A 503 7.62 0.73 -2.89
CA GLY A 503 7.00 0.79 -1.58
C GLY A 503 7.77 1.60 -0.53
N GLY A 504 7.06 1.83 0.57
CA GLY A 504 7.52 2.53 1.75
C GLY A 504 8.15 1.62 2.81
N ILE A 505 8.52 2.21 3.94
CA ILE A 505 8.83 1.51 5.20
C ILE A 505 8.39 2.34 6.40
N ALA A 506 8.22 1.68 7.54
CA ALA A 506 7.96 2.30 8.81
C ALA A 506 9.26 2.62 9.53
N ALA A 507 9.23 3.68 10.33
CA ALA A 507 10.27 3.99 11.29
C ALA A 507 9.64 4.23 12.67
N VAL A 508 10.24 3.68 13.72
CA VAL A 508 9.76 3.84 15.11
C VAL A 508 10.81 4.49 15.99
N HIS A 509 10.38 5.38 16.89
CA HIS A 509 11.21 5.96 17.95
C HIS A 509 11.10 5.07 19.20
N ALA A 510 11.97 4.08 19.31
CA ALA A 510 11.94 3.06 20.36
C ALA A 510 13.00 3.31 21.45
N GLN A 511 12.68 2.93 22.68
CA GLN A 511 13.62 2.99 23.82
C GLN A 511 14.67 1.86 23.79
N GLY A 512 14.40 0.81 23.04
CA GLY A 512 15.21 -0.39 22.90
C GLY A 512 15.01 -1.03 21.53
N ARG A 513 15.72 -2.13 21.27
CA ARG A 513 15.61 -2.91 20.03
C ARG A 513 14.78 -4.19 20.18
N ASP A 514 14.34 -4.46 21.40
CA ASP A 514 13.50 -5.60 21.70
C ASP A 514 12.07 -5.43 21.16
N ARG A 515 11.37 -6.57 21.07
CA ARG A 515 9.99 -6.68 20.61
C ARG A 515 9.03 -5.72 21.32
N LEU A 516 9.15 -5.58 22.64
CA LEU A 516 8.25 -4.75 23.44
C LEU A 516 8.49 -3.27 23.15
N ALA A 517 9.74 -2.84 23.07
CA ALA A 517 10.09 -1.45 22.78
C ALA A 517 9.57 -0.97 21.41
N ILE A 518 9.63 -1.83 20.38
CA ILE A 518 9.09 -1.55 19.04
C ILE A 518 7.56 -1.48 19.09
N TRP A 519 6.93 -2.49 19.68
CA TRP A 519 5.47 -2.56 19.79
C TRP A 519 4.90 -1.36 20.56
N ASP A 520 5.50 -1.00 21.69
CA ASP A 520 5.04 0.13 22.49
C ASP A 520 5.23 1.47 21.77
N ALA A 521 6.27 1.63 20.95
CA ALA A 521 6.44 2.82 20.11
C ALA A 521 5.32 2.94 19.06
N MET A 522 4.95 1.83 18.43
CA MET A 522 3.79 1.74 17.52
C MET A 522 2.48 2.10 18.24
N LYS A 523 2.22 1.53 19.43
CA LYS A 523 1.03 1.85 20.23
C LYS A 523 1.00 3.33 20.66
N ARG A 524 2.14 3.95 20.94
CA ARG A 524 2.23 5.40 21.24
C ARG A 524 2.15 6.31 20.00
N ARG A 525 2.14 5.74 18.78
CA ARG A 525 2.25 6.46 17.50
C ARG A 525 3.53 7.29 17.37
N GLU A 526 4.58 6.90 18.07
CA GLU A 526 5.91 7.50 17.94
C GLU A 526 6.61 6.88 16.72
N VAL A 527 5.96 7.03 15.57
CA VAL A 527 6.30 6.39 14.30
C VAL A 527 6.20 7.40 13.16
N TYR A 528 6.86 7.10 12.05
CA TYR A 528 6.71 7.86 10.81
C TYR A 528 6.87 6.92 9.61
N GLY A 529 6.28 7.30 8.47
CA GLY A 529 6.43 6.59 7.21
C GLY A 529 7.53 7.21 6.36
N THR A 530 8.16 6.40 5.50
CA THR A 530 9.02 6.88 4.41
C THR A 530 8.71 6.14 3.12
N SER A 531 9.04 6.73 1.97
CA SER A 531 8.89 6.10 0.65
C SER A 531 9.97 5.05 0.34
N GLY A 532 10.46 4.35 1.36
CA GLY A 532 11.49 3.30 1.27
C GLY A 532 12.89 3.78 1.67
N HIS A 533 13.15 5.07 1.49
CA HIS A 533 14.38 5.74 1.91
C HIS A 533 14.47 5.90 3.43
N ARG A 534 15.66 5.69 4.01
CA ARG A 534 15.89 5.69 5.48
C ARG A 534 16.23 7.08 6.03
N MET A 535 15.36 8.04 5.76
CA MET A 535 15.46 9.38 6.35
C MET A 535 15.25 9.30 7.86
N LEU A 536 16.03 10.07 8.62
CA LEU A 536 15.82 10.23 10.06
C LEU A 536 14.94 11.46 10.28
N LEU A 537 13.82 11.29 10.98
CA LEU A 537 12.83 12.35 11.18
C LEU A 537 12.44 12.47 12.66
N TRP A 538 12.53 13.69 13.18
CA TRP A 538 12.00 14.10 14.49
C TRP A 538 11.04 15.25 14.30
N PHE A 539 9.92 15.22 15.01
CA PHE A 539 8.93 16.28 15.02
C PHE A 539 8.35 16.36 16.44
N ASP A 540 8.49 17.52 17.06
CA ASP A 540 8.26 17.73 18.47
C ASP A 540 7.49 19.03 18.70
N LEU A 541 6.55 19.02 19.65
CA LEU A 541 5.95 20.21 20.25
C LEU A 541 6.81 20.64 21.45
N VAL A 542 7.18 21.92 21.49
CA VAL A 542 8.22 22.49 22.35
C VAL A 542 7.78 23.73 23.15
N ASN A 543 6.47 23.89 23.40
CA ASN A 543 5.96 25.00 24.21
C ASN A 543 6.57 25.07 25.62
N ASP A 544 6.80 23.93 26.26
CA ASP A 544 7.53 23.81 27.52
C ASP A 544 8.84 23.05 27.27
N GLN A 545 9.96 23.72 27.45
CA GLN A 545 11.30 23.13 27.28
C GLN A 545 11.57 21.97 28.26
N ASN A 546 10.82 21.88 29.37
CA ASN A 546 10.92 20.78 30.31
C ASN A 546 9.98 19.60 29.97
N SER A 547 9.08 19.76 28.99
CA SER A 547 8.10 18.75 28.60
C SER A 547 7.86 18.75 27.09
N ILE A 548 8.86 18.29 26.33
CA ILE A 548 8.75 18.04 24.89
C ILE A 548 7.73 16.92 24.63
N LYS A 549 6.84 17.12 23.65
CA LYS A 549 5.87 16.10 23.21
C LYS A 549 6.19 15.68 21.77
N PRO A 550 6.56 14.40 21.53
CA PRO A 550 6.95 13.95 20.19
C PRO A 550 5.74 13.72 19.27
N MET A 551 6.01 13.51 17.98
CA MET A 551 5.04 13.02 17.00
C MET A 551 4.17 11.88 17.55
N GLY A 552 2.89 11.86 17.19
CA GLY A 552 1.89 10.92 17.71
C GLY A 552 1.22 11.33 19.02
N SER A 553 1.71 12.40 19.67
CA SER A 553 1.14 12.94 20.91
C SER A 553 -0.23 13.59 20.70
N GLU A 554 -1.07 13.48 21.74
CA GLU A 554 -2.31 14.23 21.89
C GLU A 554 -2.15 15.18 23.07
N VAL A 555 -2.41 16.48 22.86
CA VAL A 555 -2.28 17.53 23.88
C VAL A 555 -3.51 18.41 23.88
N ALA A 556 -3.81 19.02 25.02
CA ALA A 556 -4.84 20.06 25.13
C ALA A 556 -4.18 21.38 25.53
N MET A 557 -4.42 22.47 24.80
CA MET A 557 -3.73 23.76 24.97
C MET A 557 -4.64 24.94 24.64
N ASP A 558 -4.38 26.08 25.27
CA ASP A 558 -5.04 27.38 25.06
C ASP A 558 -4.08 28.46 24.55
N THR A 559 -2.82 28.09 24.27
CA THR A 559 -1.77 28.96 23.74
C THR A 559 -1.28 28.45 22.38
N ASN A 560 -0.75 29.36 21.57
CA ASN A 560 -0.16 29.03 20.26
C ASN A 560 0.90 27.91 20.34
N PRO A 561 0.72 26.80 19.62
CA PRO A 561 1.66 25.68 19.66
C PRO A 561 2.94 26.02 18.89
N LYS A 562 4.07 25.62 19.49
CA LYS A 562 5.43 25.82 18.96
C LYS A 562 6.04 24.46 18.69
N PHE A 563 6.61 24.30 17.51
CA PHE A 563 7.13 23.03 17.04
C PHE A 563 8.58 23.15 16.60
N LYS A 564 9.26 22.00 16.64
CA LYS A 564 10.58 21.79 16.10
C LYS A 564 10.58 20.52 15.26
N ALA A 565 11.18 20.59 14.08
CA ALA A 565 11.45 19.40 13.27
C ALA A 565 12.94 19.31 12.94
N LYS A 566 13.47 18.09 12.93
CA LYS A 566 14.81 17.78 12.43
C LYS A 566 14.70 16.63 11.45
N VAL A 567 15.34 16.79 10.30
CA VAL A 567 15.38 15.76 9.25
C VAL A 567 16.81 15.56 8.79
N VAL A 568 17.24 14.31 8.66
CA VAL A 568 18.54 13.96 8.08
C VAL A 568 18.32 12.95 6.96
N GLY A 569 18.92 13.24 5.80
CA GLY A 569 18.75 12.40 4.60
C GLY A 569 19.31 10.99 4.78
N SER A 570 18.80 10.08 3.97
CA SER A 570 19.22 8.69 3.84
C SER A 570 20.66 8.60 3.37
N PHE A 571 21.35 7.51 3.71
CA PHE A 571 22.64 7.22 3.11
C PHE A 571 22.48 6.93 1.61
N LYS A 572 23.36 7.51 0.79
CA LYS A 572 23.50 7.12 -0.61
C LYS A 572 23.98 5.69 -0.68
N GLN A 573 23.40 4.91 -1.59
CA GLN A 573 23.71 3.49 -1.72
C GLN A 573 24.87 3.27 -2.69
N LEU A 574 25.81 2.42 -2.30
CA LEU A 574 26.82 1.82 -3.17
C LEU A 574 26.19 0.67 -3.97
N ALA A 575 26.77 0.36 -5.13
CA ALA A 575 26.35 -0.79 -5.93
C ALA A 575 26.65 -2.11 -5.21
N GLY A 576 25.88 -3.14 -5.57
CA GLY A 576 26.08 -4.50 -5.07
C GLY A 576 25.71 -4.71 -3.61
N CYS A 577 26.11 -5.87 -3.08
CA CYS A 577 25.98 -6.22 -1.66
C CYS A 577 27.30 -6.04 -0.87
N PRO A 578 27.24 -5.72 0.44
CA PRO A 578 28.41 -5.73 1.32
C PRO A 578 29.11 -7.10 1.36
N ASP A 579 30.44 -7.11 1.56
CA ASP A 579 31.23 -8.35 1.53
C ASP A 579 30.79 -9.39 2.56
N TYR A 580 30.39 -8.95 3.76
CA TYR A 580 29.90 -9.87 4.78
C TYR A 580 28.62 -10.60 4.36
N VAL A 581 27.75 -9.97 3.53
CA VAL A 581 26.54 -10.60 3.00
C VAL A 581 26.92 -11.68 1.98
N LYS A 582 27.82 -11.33 1.05
CA LYS A 582 28.35 -12.25 0.02
C LYS A 582 29.07 -13.47 0.62
N GLN A 583 29.72 -13.29 1.76
CA GLN A 583 30.42 -14.36 2.48
C GLN A 583 29.45 -15.23 3.32
N THR A 584 28.28 -14.70 3.68
CA THR A 584 27.31 -15.38 4.54
C THR A 584 26.34 -16.26 3.74
N LEU A 585 25.84 -15.76 2.62
CA LEU A 585 24.80 -16.42 1.85
C LEU A 585 25.38 -17.19 0.66
N GLU A 586 24.79 -18.35 0.35
CA GLU A 586 25.08 -19.07 -0.89
C GLU A 586 24.80 -18.17 -2.10
N ALA A 587 25.71 -18.16 -3.08
CA ALA A 587 25.60 -17.29 -4.26
C ALA A 587 24.26 -17.42 -5.00
N LYS A 588 23.75 -18.64 -5.20
CA LYS A 588 22.45 -18.87 -5.86
C LYS A 588 21.29 -18.27 -5.06
N ARG A 589 21.31 -18.41 -3.73
CA ARG A 589 20.28 -17.86 -2.83
C ARG A 589 20.34 -16.34 -2.78
N LEU A 590 21.54 -15.78 -2.66
CA LEU A 590 21.77 -14.34 -2.67
C LEU A 590 21.28 -13.73 -3.99
N GLU A 591 21.63 -14.33 -5.13
CA GLU A 591 21.18 -13.85 -6.45
C GLU A 591 19.65 -13.81 -6.55
N LYS A 592 18.96 -14.88 -6.14
CA LYS A 592 17.48 -14.90 -6.14
C LYS A 592 16.88 -13.82 -5.22
N MET A 593 17.48 -13.61 -4.04
CA MET A 593 17.00 -12.61 -3.08
C MET A 593 17.23 -11.19 -3.56
N SER A 594 18.48 -10.87 -3.90
CA SER A 594 18.96 -9.49 -4.01
C SER A 594 19.11 -9.01 -5.45
N LEU A 595 19.13 -9.91 -6.44
CA LEU A 595 19.49 -9.59 -7.83
C LEU A 595 20.83 -8.84 -7.91
N GLY A 596 21.77 -9.22 -7.04
CA GLY A 596 23.06 -8.56 -6.89
C GLY A 596 23.06 -7.30 -6.00
N GLU A 597 21.91 -6.73 -5.65
CA GLU A 597 21.80 -5.44 -4.95
C GLU A 597 21.27 -5.57 -3.51
N CYS A 598 22.02 -5.06 -2.52
CA CYS A 598 21.60 -5.02 -1.11
C CYS A 598 21.66 -3.58 -0.56
N TYR A 599 21.11 -3.36 0.64
CA TYR A 599 21.34 -2.13 1.40
C TYR A 599 22.83 -1.99 1.69
N HIS A 600 23.47 -1.06 0.98
CA HIS A 600 24.92 -0.91 0.98
C HIS A 600 25.23 0.58 1.16
N PRO A 601 25.04 1.12 2.38
CA PRO A 601 25.18 2.55 2.62
C PRO A 601 26.64 2.99 2.43
N SER A 602 26.81 4.11 1.76
CA SER A 602 28.08 4.86 1.75
C SER A 602 28.21 5.75 2.99
N ASP A 603 29.31 6.50 3.08
CA ASP A 603 29.51 7.53 4.12
C ASP A 603 28.85 8.88 3.75
N GLU A 604 28.16 8.95 2.61
CA GLU A 604 27.44 10.14 2.17
C GLU A 604 25.94 10.01 2.39
N ARG A 605 25.31 11.14 2.76
CA ARG A 605 23.85 11.25 2.81
C ARG A 605 23.34 12.10 1.67
N TYR A 606 22.12 11.81 1.24
CA TYR A 606 21.34 12.72 0.42
C TYR A 606 21.02 14.00 1.21
N LEU A 607 20.90 15.11 0.50
CA LEU A 607 20.50 16.39 1.09
C LEU A 607 18.99 16.43 1.28
N ILE A 608 18.53 17.20 2.27
CA ILE A 608 17.12 17.55 2.40
C ILE A 608 16.88 18.83 1.61
N ASP A 609 15.94 18.80 0.67
CA ASP A 609 15.59 19.95 -0.18
C ASP A 609 14.69 20.91 0.59
N ARG A 610 13.61 20.39 1.18
CA ARG A 610 12.64 21.19 1.96
C ARG A 610 11.87 20.36 2.97
N ILE A 611 11.27 21.06 3.93
CA ILE A 611 10.30 20.51 4.88
C ILE A 611 8.98 21.27 4.70
N GLU A 612 7.90 20.55 4.46
CA GLU A 612 6.55 21.07 4.41
C GLU A 612 5.83 20.78 5.74
N VAL A 613 5.07 21.74 6.23
CA VAL A 613 4.20 21.60 7.40
C VAL A 613 2.77 21.57 6.91
N ILE A 614 2.02 20.55 7.31
CA ILE A 614 0.61 20.39 7.00
C ILE A 614 -0.19 20.71 8.26
N LYS A 615 -1.23 21.54 8.13
CA LYS A 615 -2.20 21.86 9.20
C LYS A 615 -3.58 21.35 8.77
N ILE A 616 -4.22 20.55 9.61
CA ILE A 616 -5.60 20.08 9.39
C ILE A 616 -6.46 20.46 10.59
N ARG A 617 -7.63 21.02 10.31
CA ARG A 617 -8.66 21.28 11.32
C ARG A 617 -9.75 20.23 11.19
N PRO A 618 -10.14 19.54 12.27
CA PRO A 618 -11.33 18.70 12.23
C PRO A 618 -12.61 19.53 11.99
N GLN A 619 -13.61 18.91 11.37
CA GLN A 619 -14.94 19.50 11.19
C GLN A 619 -15.55 19.91 12.54
N SER A 620 -16.16 21.08 12.60
CA SER A 620 -16.89 21.59 13.77
C SER A 620 -18.40 21.37 13.68
N TYR A 621 -18.91 21.09 12.47
CA TYR A 621 -20.32 20.76 12.20
C TYR A 621 -20.41 19.84 10.98
N ALA A 622 -21.46 19.01 10.92
CA ALA A 622 -21.54 17.87 9.99
C ALA A 622 -21.48 18.24 8.49
N THR A 623 -21.86 19.47 8.13
CA THR A 623 -21.88 19.97 6.75
C THR A 623 -20.75 20.95 6.46
N GLU A 624 -19.73 21.05 7.32
CA GLU A 624 -18.57 21.92 7.07
C GLU A 624 -17.77 21.36 5.88
N PRO A 625 -17.55 22.15 4.80
CA PRO A 625 -16.73 21.69 3.68
C PRO A 625 -15.33 21.30 4.15
N VAL A 626 -14.84 20.14 3.74
CA VAL A 626 -13.53 19.61 4.18
C VAL A 626 -12.36 20.33 3.53
N ALA A 627 -12.48 20.73 2.26
CA ALA A 627 -11.35 21.30 1.51
C ALA A 627 -10.65 22.49 2.19
N PRO A 628 -11.35 23.50 2.75
CA PRO A 628 -10.73 24.61 3.46
C PRO A 628 -10.05 24.23 4.79
N LEU A 629 -10.34 23.04 5.31
CA LEU A 629 -9.81 22.57 6.60
C LEU A 629 -8.43 21.93 6.47
N ILE A 630 -8.03 21.55 5.26
CA ILE A 630 -6.77 20.88 4.96
C ILE A 630 -5.85 21.90 4.28
N GLN A 631 -4.77 22.27 4.97
CA GLN A 631 -3.75 23.19 4.47
C GLN A 631 -2.49 22.40 4.15
N ASP A 632 -2.38 21.97 2.88
CA ASP A 632 -1.26 21.17 2.35
C ASP A 632 -0.61 21.87 1.13
N PRO A 633 0.57 22.51 1.28
CA PRO A 633 1.24 22.81 2.55
C PRO A 633 0.63 24.04 3.25
N TRP A 634 0.68 24.07 4.58
CA TRP A 634 0.43 25.28 5.37
C TRP A 634 1.66 26.19 5.39
N ARG A 635 2.86 25.58 5.50
CA ARG A 635 4.16 26.27 5.41
C ARG A 635 5.19 25.41 4.72
N THR A 636 6.13 26.03 4.04
CA THR A 636 7.28 25.37 3.41
C THR A 636 8.56 26.03 3.88
N PHE A 637 9.55 25.22 4.24
CA PHE A 637 10.88 25.64 4.66
C PHE A 637 11.93 25.04 3.74
N GLU A 638 12.59 25.90 2.96
CA GLU A 638 13.73 25.50 2.13
C GLU A 638 14.94 25.18 3.02
N CYS A 639 15.64 24.09 2.71
CA CYS A 639 16.75 23.60 3.49
C CYS A 639 18.08 23.93 2.83
N MET A 640 19.00 24.53 3.61
CA MET A 640 20.36 24.76 3.13
C MET A 640 21.10 23.42 2.99
N PRO A 641 21.88 23.20 1.92
CA PRO A 641 22.66 21.98 1.73
C PRO A 641 23.55 21.66 2.93
N SER A 642 23.23 20.59 3.66
CA SER A 642 23.95 20.16 4.85
C SER A 642 23.91 18.64 5.02
N ARG A 643 25.06 18.05 5.35
CA ARG A 643 25.16 16.62 5.71
C ARG A 643 24.56 16.29 7.06
N ASP A 644 24.45 17.28 7.95
CA ASP A 644 23.81 17.16 9.26
C ASP A 644 22.27 17.27 9.17
N GLY A 645 21.75 17.42 7.95
CA GLY A 645 20.34 17.57 7.66
C GLY A 645 19.82 19.00 7.85
N CYS A 646 18.51 19.11 8.04
CA CYS A 646 17.76 20.35 8.15
C CYS A 646 17.02 20.41 9.49
N SER A 647 16.94 21.59 10.09
CA SER A 647 16.18 21.81 11.33
C SER A 647 15.37 23.09 11.20
N ILE A 648 14.10 23.00 11.56
CA ILE A 648 13.16 24.11 11.50
C ILE A 648 12.46 24.27 12.86
N GLU A 649 12.07 25.50 13.17
CA GLU A 649 11.20 25.83 14.29
C GLU A 649 10.09 26.74 13.78
N PHE A 650 8.86 26.50 14.23
CA PHE A 650 7.71 27.28 13.79
C PHE A 650 6.63 27.34 14.87
N GLU A 651 5.75 28.33 14.76
CA GLU A 651 4.60 28.54 15.62
C GLU A 651 3.36 28.70 14.76
N ASP A 652 2.21 28.19 15.24
CA ASP A 652 0.90 28.57 14.72
C ASP A 652 0.35 29.77 15.52
N PRO A 653 0.49 31.00 15.00
CA PRO A 653 0.12 32.21 15.74
C PRO A 653 -1.39 32.36 15.88
N ASP A 654 -2.17 31.65 15.07
CA ASP A 654 -3.62 31.81 14.96
C ASP A 654 -4.37 30.78 15.81
N PHE A 655 -3.70 29.76 16.37
CA PHE A 655 -4.36 28.65 17.05
C PHE A 655 -5.22 29.09 18.25
N ALA A 656 -4.68 29.95 19.12
CA ALA A 656 -5.43 30.42 20.29
C ALA A 656 -6.63 31.30 19.90
N ASP A 657 -6.50 32.08 18.82
CA ASP A 657 -7.54 32.97 18.31
C ASP A 657 -8.60 32.21 17.48
N ASP A 658 -8.20 31.13 16.80
CA ASP A 658 -9.08 30.24 16.02
C ASP A 658 -10.09 29.52 16.91
N ASN A 659 -9.75 29.28 18.19
CA ASN A 659 -10.58 28.53 19.15
C ASN A 659 -11.02 27.15 18.63
N ARG A 660 -10.13 26.46 17.89
CA ARG A 660 -10.42 25.18 17.22
C ARG A 660 -9.29 24.19 17.40
N ASP A 661 -9.65 22.93 17.50
CA ASP A 661 -8.72 21.82 17.41
C ASP A 661 -7.96 21.87 16.07
N ALA A 662 -6.69 21.48 16.12
CA ALA A 662 -5.86 21.35 14.94
C ALA A 662 -4.89 20.17 15.12
N LEU A 663 -4.42 19.63 14.01
CA LEU A 663 -3.31 18.69 13.99
C LEU A 663 -2.25 19.15 12.99
N TYR A 664 -1.01 18.81 13.30
CA TYR A 664 0.16 19.21 12.52
C TYR A 664 1.02 18.00 12.27
N TYR A 665 1.53 17.88 11.06
CA TYR A 665 2.61 16.95 10.75
C TYR A 665 3.54 17.57 9.71
N VAL A 666 4.73 16.99 9.56
CA VAL A 666 5.70 17.43 8.58
C VAL A 666 5.91 16.37 7.51
N ARG A 667 6.08 16.84 6.27
CA ARG A 667 6.49 16.06 5.11
C ARG A 667 7.86 16.55 4.65
N ALA A 668 8.86 15.70 4.75
CA ALA A 668 10.22 16.02 4.33
C ALA A 668 10.46 15.56 2.90
N HIS A 669 11.19 16.37 2.13
CA HIS A 669 11.59 16.06 0.77
C HIS A 669 13.10 15.96 0.69
N GLU A 670 13.59 14.78 0.35
CA GLU A 670 15.00 14.56 0.03
C GLU A 670 15.30 15.01 -1.40
N GLN A 671 16.57 15.27 -1.70
CA GLN A 671 17.00 15.57 -3.07
C GLN A 671 16.49 14.52 -4.07
N ALA A 672 16.04 14.99 -5.23
CA ALA A 672 15.48 14.11 -6.25
C ALA A 672 16.49 13.06 -6.74
N ILE A 673 15.98 11.84 -6.96
CA ILE A 673 16.70 10.71 -7.55
C ILE A 673 15.85 10.07 -8.64
N GLU A 674 16.50 9.33 -9.54
CA GLU A 674 15.78 8.42 -10.44
C GLU A 674 14.97 7.42 -9.61
N THR A 675 13.65 7.45 -9.82
CA THR A 675 12.66 6.71 -9.03
C THR A 675 11.79 5.89 -9.98
N ILE A 676 11.61 4.60 -9.67
CA ILE A 676 10.81 3.68 -10.49
C ILE A 676 9.41 4.25 -10.63
N ASN A 677 8.88 4.22 -11.86
CA ASN A 677 7.51 4.65 -12.16
C ASN A 677 7.12 6.07 -11.74
N ALA A 678 8.09 6.94 -11.40
CA ALA A 678 7.79 8.33 -11.01
C ALA A 678 7.12 9.17 -12.11
N GLY A 679 7.19 8.73 -13.38
CA GLY A 679 6.45 9.33 -14.49
C GLY A 679 5.02 8.81 -14.68
N ASN A 680 4.59 7.81 -13.92
CA ASN A 680 3.33 7.08 -14.10
C ASN A 680 3.12 6.65 -15.57
N LEU A 681 2.01 7.09 -16.18
CA LEU A 681 1.68 6.84 -17.60
C LEU A 681 2.55 7.63 -18.60
N ARG A 682 3.54 8.40 -18.12
CA ARG A 682 4.44 9.26 -18.91
C ARG A 682 3.66 10.11 -19.91
N THR A 683 2.70 10.84 -19.37
CA THR A 683 1.75 11.65 -20.13
C THR A 683 2.44 12.87 -20.74
N ASP A 684 2.22 13.06 -22.04
CA ASP A 684 2.54 14.30 -22.72
C ASP A 684 1.36 15.26 -22.61
N PHE A 685 1.65 16.51 -22.26
CA PHE A 685 0.67 17.58 -22.14
C PHE A 685 0.90 18.66 -23.21
N ASP A 686 -0.19 19.22 -23.73
CA ASP A 686 -0.12 20.40 -24.59
C ASP A 686 0.16 21.69 -23.78
N THR A 687 0.29 22.82 -24.48
CA THR A 687 0.54 24.13 -23.86
C THR A 687 -0.60 24.63 -22.97
N GLN A 688 -1.76 23.97 -23.00
CA GLN A 688 -2.95 24.27 -22.22
C GLN A 688 -3.12 23.30 -21.05
N GLY A 689 -2.21 22.34 -20.86
CA GLY A 689 -2.27 21.34 -19.79
C GLY A 689 -3.22 20.18 -20.08
N ASN A 690 -3.68 20.00 -21.32
CA ASN A 690 -4.47 18.83 -21.71
C ASN A 690 -3.54 17.66 -22.02
N ALA A 691 -3.89 16.47 -21.52
CA ALA A 691 -3.21 15.25 -21.92
C ALA A 691 -3.47 14.97 -23.41
N VAL A 692 -2.42 14.67 -24.15
CA VAL A 692 -2.50 14.38 -25.60
C VAL A 692 -2.08 12.96 -25.95
N GLN A 693 -1.16 12.40 -25.18
CA GLN A 693 -0.62 11.06 -25.39
C GLN A 693 -0.07 10.51 -24.08
N THR A 694 -0.07 9.19 -23.94
CA THR A 694 0.60 8.47 -22.87
C THR A 694 1.58 7.45 -23.43
N ASN A 695 2.61 7.12 -22.66
CA ASN A 695 3.51 6.02 -22.92
C ASN A 695 3.60 5.16 -21.64
N PRO A 696 2.60 4.32 -21.34
CA PRO A 696 2.55 3.56 -20.11
C PRO A 696 3.80 2.69 -19.90
N CYS A 697 4.21 2.53 -18.64
CA CYS A 697 5.19 1.53 -18.27
C CYS A 697 4.46 0.19 -18.04
N TYR A 698 4.50 -0.69 -19.03
CA TYR A 698 3.82 -1.97 -18.98
C TYR A 698 4.55 -2.94 -18.04
N GLY A 699 3.81 -3.72 -17.26
CA GLY A 699 4.36 -4.80 -16.44
C GLY A 699 4.69 -6.08 -17.23
N ASP A 700 4.22 -6.18 -18.47
CA ASP A 700 4.46 -7.31 -19.38
C ASP A 700 5.60 -7.06 -20.37
N TYR A 701 5.74 -7.97 -21.33
CA TYR A 701 6.79 -7.98 -22.36
C TYR A 701 6.84 -6.74 -23.27
N ARG A 702 5.84 -5.85 -23.26
CA ARG A 702 5.85 -4.61 -24.07
C ARG A 702 6.86 -3.60 -23.57
N THR A 703 7.16 -3.62 -22.26
CA THR A 703 8.27 -2.86 -21.68
C THR A 703 9.39 -3.83 -21.35
N ALA A 704 10.61 -3.53 -21.79
CA ALA A 704 11.74 -4.40 -21.54
C ALA A 704 11.96 -4.56 -20.02
N GLU A 705 12.30 -5.77 -19.57
CA GLU A 705 12.54 -6.08 -18.15
C GLU A 705 13.60 -5.16 -17.50
N LYS A 706 14.58 -4.70 -18.28
CA LYS A 706 15.65 -3.78 -17.83
C LYS A 706 15.26 -2.30 -17.83
N ASP A 707 14.06 -1.96 -18.29
CA ASP A 707 13.54 -0.59 -18.22
C ASP A 707 12.77 -0.40 -16.91
N ASP A 708 13.43 0.28 -15.98
CA ASP A 708 12.88 0.63 -14.67
C ASP A 708 11.90 1.81 -14.72
N CYS A 709 11.68 2.40 -15.91
CA CYS A 709 10.73 3.50 -16.13
C CYS A 709 10.95 4.70 -15.21
N GLN A 710 12.22 4.99 -14.92
CA GLN A 710 12.59 5.99 -13.93
C GLN A 710 12.33 7.42 -14.40
N LYS A 711 12.00 8.27 -13.44
CA LYS A 711 12.09 9.74 -13.53
C LYS A 711 12.66 10.33 -12.23
N PRO A 712 13.31 11.50 -12.28
CA PRO A 712 13.70 12.22 -11.08
C PRO A 712 12.48 12.55 -10.20
N LEU A 713 12.52 12.14 -8.94
CA LEU A 713 11.51 12.46 -7.93
C LEU A 713 12.14 12.55 -6.54
N SER A 714 11.67 13.49 -5.73
CA SER A 714 12.11 13.68 -4.33
C SER A 714 11.44 12.65 -3.44
N GLN A 715 12.24 11.77 -2.83
CA GLN A 715 11.75 10.80 -1.85
C GLN A 715 11.20 11.50 -0.61
N GLN A 716 10.21 10.90 0.04
CA GLN A 716 9.43 11.54 1.11
C GLN A 716 9.45 10.78 2.44
N ALA A 717 9.30 11.54 3.53
CA ALA A 717 9.03 11.01 4.87
C ALA A 717 7.93 11.83 5.54
N TRP A 718 7.02 11.16 6.24
CA TRP A 718 5.84 11.76 6.88
C TRP A 718 5.84 11.48 8.38
N SER A 719 6.01 12.52 9.21
CA SER A 719 5.89 12.34 10.67
C SER A 719 4.47 11.95 11.05
N SER A 720 4.29 11.16 12.10
CA SER A 720 2.95 11.08 12.73
C SER A 720 2.47 12.48 13.16
N PRO A 721 1.15 12.77 13.09
CA PRO A 721 0.63 14.03 13.56
C PRO A 721 0.79 14.25 15.06
N ILE A 722 0.94 15.51 15.46
CA ILE A 722 0.67 15.97 16.82
C ILE A 722 -0.74 16.58 16.82
N PHE A 723 -1.61 16.03 17.66
CA PHE A 723 -2.99 16.49 17.81
C PHE A 723 -3.08 17.50 18.94
N VAL A 724 -3.50 18.73 18.62
CA VAL A 724 -3.62 19.85 19.55
C VAL A 724 -5.10 20.20 19.71
N ASP A 725 -5.70 19.72 20.79
CA ASP A 725 -7.08 20.03 21.15
C ASP A 725 -7.12 21.42 21.83
N TYR A 726 -8.04 22.27 21.39
CA TYR A 726 -8.21 23.59 21.98
C TYR A 726 -8.87 23.47 23.38
N ARG A 727 -8.20 24.01 24.39
CA ARG A 727 -8.71 24.07 25.76
C ARG A 727 -9.44 25.40 25.97
N LYS A 728 -10.74 25.29 26.24
CA LYS A 728 -11.61 26.43 26.58
C LYS A 728 -11.32 27.00 27.97
#